data_AF-A0A953UCS7-F1
#
_entry.id   AF-A0A953UCS7-F1
#
_cell.length_a   1.000
_cell.length_b   1.000
_cell.length_c   1.000
_cell.angle_alpha   90.00
_cell.angle_beta   90.00
_cell.angle_gamma   90.00
#
_symmetry.space_group_name_H-M   'P 1'
#
loop_
_entity.id
_entity.type
_entity.pdbx_description
1 polymer ?
#
loop_
_entity_poly.entity_id
_entity_poly.type
_entity_poly.pdbx_seq_one_letter_code
_entity_poly.pdbx_strand_id
1 'polypeptide(L)'
;MTAVPSFRLRSFIALAAVCVPLRADLNQDVTLSAGSYVNLDTGTVSAGVANSPDLRWVSNTLNPVGTAKILNLGIMTASSYQALTQSDVQAQLANATNKPLPATSVVANDVFIAMTNKGSASKVLIDRAAGGLLIMTVTTYGAVSANAPVITSILNNSSRIASTLPNGGIAPSSLFVVIGKNLADAGTPVLQSTLDPGLPLVLNGASLSVTVGATTVYPALYYTSPTQLAAVMPANIPPGTGTLTASYNGVPSAPASIKIVTSAVGLNIYNSNTGVATDAATGALVTFANSAAPGQTIVLWATGLGADPGDSDTTYSSSPQAVNTPLQIYFGATPGKILYQGSSGYPGVNQINVVVPSSVSEGCWISVAAVTGTVVSNVATLPIRAGGGPCIDPKTGLDGSRYFTGGNVTYRAGFVSVFLSSAVDSKGNRTVSYGATGDFARYTVAAYDPVDTVSPGGCILRGTSEPVVGLTALDAGAIQLTGPGGLNVALPNALGIKGSYSATLPDGAIPPTGGTFTFTGNGGNDVGKFSGAVTLSDPILTWTNSSAAATVTKSSGLTVTWTGGTPGSYVEINGEAGPGANSQSYTCIAHVEDGKFTVPSYILQALPDATNGATEVSNQVWNLLSASGVDFASVGAGIGYTVTTNYTSSASR
;
A
#
# COMPACT_ATOMS: atom_id res chain seq x y z
N MET A 1 -21.51 -13.52 20.36
CA MET A 1 -21.56 -12.11 19.94
C MET A 1 -20.28 -11.87 19.18
N THR A 2 -20.35 -11.65 17.87
CA THR A 2 -19.19 -11.61 16.96
C THR A 2 -19.45 -10.45 16.00
N ALA A 3 -18.53 -9.47 15.92
CA ALA A 3 -18.71 -8.26 15.09
C ALA A 3 -18.96 -8.64 13.65
N VAL A 4 -19.97 -8.01 13.07
CA VAL A 4 -20.12 -7.95 11.63
C VAL A 4 -19.33 -6.73 11.15
N PRO A 5 -18.29 -6.90 10.31
CA PRO A 5 -17.61 -5.77 9.69
C PRO A 5 -18.56 -5.09 8.71
N SER A 6 -18.78 -3.79 8.91
CA SER A 6 -19.52 -2.91 8.00
C SER A 6 -18.66 -2.65 6.75
N PHE A 7 -18.99 -3.29 5.63
CA PHE A 7 -18.33 -3.05 4.34
C PHE A 7 -19.14 -2.03 3.53
N ARG A 8 -18.52 -0.91 3.14
CA ARG A 8 -19.08 0.04 2.18
C ARG A 8 -18.54 -0.26 0.79
N LEU A 9 -19.41 -0.71 -0.11
CA LEU A 9 -19.10 -0.87 -1.52
C LEU A 9 -19.15 0.50 -2.21
N ARG A 10 -18.00 1.11 -2.54
CA ARG A 10 -17.96 2.27 -3.44
C ARG A 10 -17.69 1.81 -4.86
N SER A 11 -18.63 2.09 -5.76
CA SER A 11 -18.50 1.84 -7.20
C SER A 11 -17.39 2.70 -7.81
N PHE A 12 -16.32 2.08 -8.30
CA PHE A 12 -15.34 2.74 -9.16
C PHE A 12 -15.64 2.40 -10.62
N ILE A 13 -15.92 3.43 -11.42
CA ILE A 13 -15.90 3.33 -12.88
C ILE A 13 -14.44 3.22 -13.30
N ALA A 14 -14.01 2.02 -13.69
CA ALA A 14 -12.71 1.80 -14.30
C ALA A 14 -12.70 2.46 -15.70
N LEU A 15 -12.07 3.64 -15.80
CA LEU A 15 -11.67 4.16 -17.10
C LEU A 15 -10.48 3.31 -17.55
N ALA A 16 -10.74 2.33 -18.42
CA ALA A 16 -9.70 1.55 -19.07
C ALA A 16 -8.88 2.46 -19.99
N ALA A 17 -7.86 3.11 -19.45
CA ALA A 17 -6.78 3.66 -20.25
C ALA A 17 -6.04 2.47 -20.87
N VAL A 18 -6.26 2.23 -22.17
CA VAL A 18 -5.42 1.35 -22.97
C VAL A 18 -4.04 2.01 -23.05
N CYS A 19 -3.22 1.75 -22.04
CA CYS A 19 -1.82 2.12 -22.03
C CYS A 19 -1.10 1.14 -22.93
N VAL A 20 -0.96 1.48 -24.22
CA VAL A 20 -0.04 0.76 -25.09
C VAL A 20 1.38 1.10 -24.60
N PRO A 21 2.19 0.13 -24.16
CA PRO A 21 3.55 0.42 -23.71
C PRO A 21 4.36 0.93 -24.91
N LEU A 22 4.76 2.20 -24.86
CA LEU A 22 5.85 2.71 -25.69
C LEU A 22 7.12 1.97 -25.27
N ARG A 23 7.60 1.07 -26.13
CA ARG A 23 8.89 0.37 -25.94
C ARG A 23 10.02 1.30 -26.41
N ALA A 24 11.05 1.46 -25.61
CA ALA A 24 12.23 2.26 -25.98
C ALA A 24 13.15 1.50 -26.95
N ASP A 25 13.96 2.22 -27.71
CA ASP A 25 14.97 1.66 -28.61
C ASP A 25 16.30 1.45 -27.87
N LEU A 26 17.02 0.39 -28.20
CA LEU A 26 18.37 0.11 -27.68
C LEU A 26 19.42 0.63 -28.66
N ASN A 27 20.19 1.66 -28.26
CA ASN A 27 21.33 2.19 -29.03
C ASN A 27 22.65 1.82 -28.35
N GLN A 28 23.58 1.21 -29.08
CA GLN A 28 24.84 0.73 -28.51
C GLN A 28 25.95 0.55 -29.54
N ASP A 29 27.19 0.64 -29.08
CA ASP A 29 28.38 0.26 -29.84
C ASP A 29 28.79 -1.17 -29.46
N VAL A 30 29.00 -2.02 -30.46
CA VAL A 30 29.32 -3.44 -30.30
C VAL A 30 30.69 -3.72 -30.88
N THR A 31 31.58 -4.33 -30.08
CA THR A 31 32.89 -4.80 -30.53
C THR A 31 32.94 -6.33 -30.50
N LEU A 32 33.19 -6.96 -31.64
CA LEU A 32 33.31 -8.41 -31.80
C LEU A 32 34.73 -8.81 -32.18
N SER A 33 35.30 -9.73 -31.40
CA SER A 33 36.52 -10.46 -31.79
C SER A 33 36.14 -11.71 -32.60
N ALA A 34 37.04 -12.21 -33.43
CA ALA A 34 36.81 -13.39 -34.26
C ALA A 34 36.31 -14.58 -33.43
N GLY A 35 35.22 -15.21 -33.87
CA GLY A 35 34.54 -16.31 -33.18
C GLY A 35 33.43 -15.87 -32.22
N SER A 36 33.33 -14.58 -31.89
CA SER A 36 32.33 -14.05 -30.93
C SER A 36 30.93 -13.97 -31.53
N TYR A 37 29.96 -13.96 -30.63
CA TYR A 37 28.54 -13.85 -30.90
C TYR A 37 27.98 -12.56 -30.29
N VAL A 38 26.88 -12.03 -30.84
CA VAL A 38 26.14 -10.91 -30.26
C VAL A 38 24.64 -11.17 -30.28
N ASN A 39 23.96 -10.83 -29.18
CA ASN A 39 22.51 -10.68 -29.13
C ASN A 39 22.14 -9.20 -29.32
N LEU A 40 21.49 -8.85 -30.43
CA LEU A 40 21.11 -7.48 -30.79
C LEU A 40 19.96 -6.93 -29.94
N ASP A 41 19.13 -7.78 -29.32
CA ASP A 41 18.10 -7.34 -28.37
C ASP A 41 18.70 -6.86 -27.03
N THR A 42 19.95 -7.22 -26.72
CA THR A 42 20.58 -6.96 -25.42
C THR A 42 21.97 -6.33 -25.47
N GLY A 43 22.65 -6.34 -26.63
CA GLY A 43 24.05 -5.93 -26.77
C GLY A 43 25.09 -6.91 -26.27
N THR A 44 24.66 -8.03 -25.69
CA THR A 44 25.57 -8.96 -25.02
C THR A 44 26.45 -9.65 -26.04
N VAL A 45 27.77 -9.54 -25.86
CA VAL A 45 28.77 -10.28 -26.63
C VAL A 45 29.16 -11.54 -25.86
N SER A 46 29.18 -12.70 -26.52
CA SER A 46 29.49 -13.98 -25.89
C SER A 46 30.45 -14.83 -26.73
N ALA A 47 31.13 -15.78 -26.07
CA ALA A 47 32.02 -16.73 -26.73
C ALA A 47 31.29 -17.97 -27.31
N GLY A 48 29.96 -18.06 -27.16
CA GLY A 48 29.16 -19.22 -27.56
C GLY A 48 27.67 -18.91 -27.70
N VAL A 49 26.86 -19.93 -27.97
CA VAL A 49 25.42 -19.78 -28.28
C VAL A 49 24.50 -19.54 -27.08
N ALA A 50 25.06 -19.34 -25.88
CA ALA A 50 24.29 -18.93 -24.71
C ALA A 50 23.64 -17.55 -24.93
N ASN A 51 22.46 -17.32 -24.35
CA ASN A 51 21.68 -16.08 -24.47
C ASN A 51 21.09 -15.79 -25.87
N SER A 52 20.87 -16.84 -26.69
CA SER A 52 20.21 -16.74 -28.00
C SER A 52 20.78 -15.62 -28.89
N PRO A 53 22.08 -15.67 -29.24
CA PRO A 53 22.70 -14.63 -30.05
C PRO A 53 22.10 -14.58 -31.46
N ASP A 54 22.07 -13.38 -32.04
CA ASP A 54 21.52 -13.12 -33.36
C ASP A 54 22.58 -13.19 -34.46
N LEU A 55 23.82 -12.79 -34.16
CA LEU A 55 24.92 -12.74 -35.12
C LEU A 55 26.20 -13.37 -34.56
N ARG A 56 27.02 -13.93 -35.46
CA ARG A 56 28.35 -14.47 -35.18
C ARG A 56 29.38 -13.92 -36.15
N TRP A 57 30.49 -13.44 -35.63
CA TRP A 57 31.60 -12.90 -36.41
C TRP A 57 32.68 -13.97 -36.65
N VAL A 58 32.90 -14.40 -37.90
CA VAL A 58 33.88 -15.44 -38.25
C VAL A 58 34.49 -15.17 -39.62
N SER A 59 35.82 -15.30 -39.76
CA SER A 59 36.52 -15.23 -41.06
C SER A 59 36.15 -14.01 -41.91
N ASN A 60 36.02 -12.84 -41.27
CA ASN A 60 35.57 -11.59 -41.88
C ASN A 60 34.14 -11.61 -42.45
N THR A 61 33.30 -12.54 -42.01
CA THR A 61 31.87 -12.64 -42.38
C THR A 61 30.99 -12.56 -41.15
N LEU A 62 29.81 -11.94 -41.31
CA LEU A 62 28.82 -11.82 -40.24
C LEU A 62 27.67 -12.78 -40.54
N ASN A 63 27.50 -13.77 -39.67
CA ASN A 63 26.61 -14.90 -39.88
C ASN A 63 25.39 -14.78 -38.96
N PRO A 64 24.16 -14.78 -39.48
CA PRO A 64 22.97 -14.94 -38.64
C PRO A 64 23.00 -16.26 -37.86
N VAL A 65 22.50 -16.23 -36.63
CA VAL A 65 22.42 -17.39 -35.74
C VAL A 65 20.96 -17.61 -35.34
N GLY A 66 20.51 -18.87 -35.35
CA GLY A 66 19.13 -19.21 -35.03
C GLY A 66 18.15 -18.86 -36.14
N THR A 67 17.09 -18.14 -35.79
CA THR A 67 16.05 -17.62 -36.71
C THR A 67 16.33 -16.19 -37.17
N ALA A 68 17.39 -15.56 -36.69
CA ALA A 68 17.78 -14.21 -37.08
C ALA A 68 18.00 -14.11 -38.61
N LYS A 69 17.67 -12.94 -39.16
CA LYS A 69 17.80 -12.63 -40.59
C LYS A 69 18.41 -11.26 -40.78
N ILE A 70 19.20 -11.08 -41.83
CA ILE A 70 19.84 -9.82 -42.19
C ILE A 70 19.60 -9.45 -43.66
N LEU A 71 19.61 -8.15 -43.94
CA LEU A 71 19.58 -7.57 -45.29
C LEU A 71 20.62 -6.45 -45.37
N ASN A 72 21.53 -6.53 -46.34
CA ASN A 72 22.45 -5.43 -46.59
C ASN A 72 21.73 -4.28 -47.30
N LEU A 73 21.89 -3.06 -46.81
CA LEU A 73 21.43 -1.85 -47.50
C LEU A 73 22.58 -1.14 -48.24
N GLY A 74 23.83 -1.57 -48.01
CA GLY A 74 25.01 -1.05 -48.66
C GLY A 74 25.63 0.14 -47.92
N ILE A 75 26.65 0.73 -48.53
CA ILE A 75 27.38 1.86 -47.95
C ILE A 75 26.48 3.09 -47.85
N MET A 76 26.36 3.63 -46.65
CA MET A 76 25.58 4.84 -46.35
C MET A 76 26.41 5.87 -45.61
N THR A 77 26.01 7.13 -45.69
CA THR A 77 26.57 8.17 -44.81
C THR A 77 26.01 8.02 -43.39
N ALA A 78 26.74 8.52 -42.39
CA ALA A 78 26.25 8.53 -41.00
C ALA A 78 24.88 9.25 -40.87
N SER A 79 24.64 10.32 -41.63
CA SER A 79 23.34 11.02 -41.64
C SER A 79 22.23 10.17 -42.25
N SER A 80 22.49 9.43 -43.33
CA SER A 80 21.53 8.49 -43.92
C SER A 80 21.21 7.34 -42.97
N TYR A 81 22.20 6.80 -42.25
CA TYR A 81 21.98 5.79 -41.21
C TYR A 81 21.10 6.32 -40.05
N GLN A 82 21.37 7.54 -39.60
CA GLN A 82 20.58 8.17 -38.54
C GLN A 82 19.13 8.43 -38.98
N ALA A 83 18.92 8.78 -40.25
CA ALA A 83 17.60 9.04 -40.81
C ALA A 83 16.71 7.80 -40.97
N LEU A 84 17.27 6.57 -40.97
CA LEU A 84 16.48 5.34 -41.02
C LEU A 84 15.61 5.22 -39.76
N THR A 85 14.30 5.28 -39.95
CA THR A 85 13.30 5.14 -38.88
C THR A 85 12.92 3.68 -38.64
N GLN A 86 12.19 3.40 -37.54
CA GLN A 86 11.63 2.08 -37.29
C GLN A 86 10.75 1.57 -38.44
N SER A 87 9.90 2.44 -38.99
CA SER A 87 9.02 2.09 -40.11
C SER A 87 9.79 1.74 -41.38
N ASP A 88 10.89 2.44 -41.65
CA ASP A 88 11.73 2.18 -42.83
C ASP A 88 12.41 0.81 -42.72
N VAL A 89 12.93 0.49 -41.54
CA VAL A 89 13.57 -0.81 -41.28
C VAL A 89 12.55 -1.95 -41.38
N GLN A 90 11.38 -1.80 -40.74
CA GLN A 90 10.33 -2.83 -40.74
C GLN A 90 9.81 -3.13 -42.16
N ALA A 91 9.66 -2.12 -43.00
CA ALA A 91 9.21 -2.28 -44.38
C ALA A 91 10.15 -3.17 -45.21
N GLN A 92 11.44 -3.22 -44.86
CA GLN A 92 12.46 -3.96 -45.60
C GLN A 92 12.76 -5.36 -45.01
N LEU A 93 12.32 -5.65 -43.78
CA LEU A 93 12.62 -6.93 -43.11
C LEU A 93 12.04 -8.17 -43.81
N ALA A 94 11.00 -8.01 -44.62
CA ALA A 94 10.47 -9.11 -45.45
C ALA A 94 11.51 -9.65 -46.45
N ASN A 95 12.50 -8.83 -46.83
CA ASN A 95 13.57 -9.19 -47.76
C ASN A 95 14.83 -9.73 -47.04
N ALA A 96 14.85 -9.72 -45.70
CA ALA A 96 15.99 -10.22 -44.94
C ALA A 96 16.08 -11.75 -45.01
N THR A 97 17.31 -12.28 -45.02
CA THR A 97 17.59 -13.71 -45.15
C THR A 97 18.53 -14.20 -44.05
N ASN A 98 18.61 -15.50 -43.84
CA ASN A 98 19.58 -16.12 -42.92
C ASN A 98 20.95 -16.36 -43.57
N LYS A 99 21.22 -15.76 -44.74
CA LYS A 99 22.51 -15.90 -45.42
C LYS A 99 23.57 -15.00 -44.77
N PRO A 100 24.83 -15.45 -44.67
CA PRO A 100 25.91 -14.61 -44.16
C PRO A 100 26.13 -13.34 -45.00
N LEU A 101 26.47 -12.23 -44.34
CA LEU A 101 27.05 -11.07 -45.01
C LEU A 101 28.49 -11.40 -45.40
N PRO A 102 28.83 -11.39 -46.71
CA PRO A 102 30.17 -11.69 -47.17
C PRO A 102 31.14 -10.58 -46.77
N ALA A 103 32.45 -10.89 -46.73
CA ALA A 103 33.48 -9.92 -46.35
C ALA A 103 33.51 -8.65 -47.23
N THR A 104 33.05 -8.74 -48.48
CA THR A 104 32.89 -7.59 -49.39
C THR A 104 31.81 -6.60 -48.94
N SER A 105 30.94 -7.01 -48.00
CA SER A 105 29.81 -6.26 -47.47
C SER A 105 29.90 -6.10 -45.94
N VAL A 106 31.10 -6.25 -45.38
CA VAL A 106 31.41 -5.93 -43.99
C VAL A 106 32.62 -5.00 -44.00
N VAL A 107 32.40 -3.80 -44.54
CA VAL A 107 33.39 -2.73 -44.68
C VAL A 107 32.89 -1.48 -43.96
N ALA A 108 33.79 -0.55 -43.63
CA ALA A 108 33.40 0.69 -42.97
C ALA A 108 32.32 1.45 -43.76
N ASN A 109 31.33 2.00 -43.04
CA ASN A 109 30.13 2.66 -43.55
C ASN A 109 29.09 1.76 -44.21
N ASP A 110 29.29 0.44 -44.27
CA ASP A 110 28.23 -0.48 -44.71
C ASP A 110 27.11 -0.50 -43.67
N VAL A 111 25.85 -0.48 -44.12
CA VAL A 111 24.67 -0.52 -43.26
C VAL A 111 23.82 -1.71 -43.61
N PHE A 112 23.47 -2.51 -42.60
CA PHE A 112 22.53 -3.60 -42.75
C PHE A 112 21.41 -3.51 -41.71
N ILE A 113 20.30 -4.16 -41.99
CA ILE A 113 19.20 -4.33 -41.05
C ILE A 113 19.09 -5.79 -40.61
N ALA A 114 18.57 -6.00 -39.42
CA ALA A 114 18.39 -7.33 -38.86
C ALA A 114 16.99 -7.52 -38.27
N MET A 115 16.42 -8.70 -38.47
CA MET A 115 15.36 -9.26 -37.63
C MET A 115 16.02 -10.17 -36.61
N THR A 116 15.87 -9.86 -35.32
CA THR A 116 16.42 -10.68 -34.23
C THR A 116 15.67 -11.99 -34.10
N ASN A 117 16.23 -12.95 -33.35
CA ASN A 117 15.56 -14.20 -33.00
C ASN A 117 14.20 -13.98 -32.30
N LYS A 118 14.02 -12.83 -31.64
CA LYS A 118 12.78 -12.42 -30.97
C LYS A 118 11.84 -11.58 -31.86
N GLY A 119 12.21 -11.35 -33.12
CA GLY A 119 11.43 -10.57 -34.08
C GLY A 119 11.60 -9.06 -33.98
N SER A 120 12.56 -8.55 -33.20
CA SER A 120 12.85 -7.12 -33.11
C SER A 120 13.54 -6.64 -34.39
N ALA A 121 13.28 -5.38 -34.77
CA ALA A 121 13.88 -4.74 -35.93
C ALA A 121 15.15 -3.98 -35.53
N SER A 122 16.27 -4.20 -36.20
CA SER A 122 17.53 -3.51 -35.91
C SER A 122 18.12 -2.84 -37.15
N LYS A 123 18.75 -1.67 -36.99
CA LYS A 123 19.69 -1.10 -37.95
C LYS A 123 21.11 -1.15 -37.40
N VAL A 124 22.07 -1.50 -38.24
CA VAL A 124 23.47 -1.66 -37.87
C VAL A 124 24.37 -0.93 -38.86
N LEU A 125 25.27 -0.10 -38.33
CA LEU A 125 26.34 0.56 -39.09
C LEU A 125 27.66 -0.13 -38.77
N ILE A 126 28.42 -0.51 -39.79
CA ILE A 126 29.79 -0.99 -39.61
C ILE A 126 30.72 0.20 -39.48
N ASP A 127 31.23 0.44 -38.27
CA ASP A 127 32.20 1.51 -38.02
C ASP A 127 33.61 1.10 -38.49
N ARG A 128 33.98 -0.16 -38.24
CA ARG A 128 35.30 -0.69 -38.62
C ARG A 128 35.32 -2.21 -38.71
N ALA A 129 35.93 -2.75 -39.76
CA ALA A 129 36.24 -4.18 -39.88
C ALA A 129 37.72 -4.37 -40.26
N ALA A 130 38.54 -4.91 -39.36
CA ALA A 130 39.97 -5.15 -39.61
C ALA A 130 40.55 -6.25 -38.72
N GLY A 131 41.34 -7.17 -39.30
CA GLY A 131 42.20 -8.10 -38.54
C GLY A 131 41.48 -9.00 -37.54
N GLY A 132 40.27 -9.47 -37.86
CA GLY A 132 39.46 -10.30 -36.96
C GLY A 132 38.65 -9.51 -35.92
N LEU A 133 38.71 -8.18 -35.94
CA LEU A 133 37.91 -7.29 -35.10
C LEU A 133 36.81 -6.60 -35.92
N LEU A 134 35.60 -6.52 -35.38
CA LEU A 134 34.47 -5.80 -35.95
C LEU A 134 33.90 -4.83 -34.91
N ILE A 135 33.75 -3.57 -35.28
CA ILE A 135 33.12 -2.51 -34.47
C ILE A 135 31.89 -2.04 -35.24
N MET A 136 30.74 -2.00 -34.56
CA MET A 136 29.46 -1.64 -35.15
C MET A 136 28.62 -0.78 -34.20
N THR A 137 27.86 0.16 -34.75
CA THR A 137 26.82 0.89 -34.04
C THR A 137 25.47 0.24 -34.34
N VAL A 138 24.72 -0.12 -33.31
CA VAL A 138 23.45 -0.87 -33.40
C VAL A 138 22.32 -0.07 -32.76
N THR A 139 21.20 0.06 -33.48
CA THR A 139 19.91 0.48 -32.92
C THR A 139 18.89 -0.64 -33.10
N THR A 140 18.37 -1.20 -32.01
CA THR A 140 17.28 -2.19 -32.02
C THR A 140 15.98 -1.55 -31.56
N TYR A 141 15.01 -1.46 -32.46
CA TYR A 141 13.74 -0.78 -32.25
C TYR A 141 12.78 -1.60 -31.39
N GLY A 142 12.21 -0.97 -30.36
CA GLY A 142 11.27 -1.61 -29.44
C GLY A 142 11.85 -2.81 -28.66
N ALA A 143 13.17 -2.86 -28.50
CA ALA A 143 13.85 -3.82 -27.63
C ALA A 143 13.66 -3.42 -26.18
N VAL A 144 13.04 -4.31 -25.39
CA VAL A 144 13.20 -4.25 -23.93
C VAL A 144 14.65 -4.60 -23.62
N SER A 145 15.41 -3.70 -22.97
CA SER A 145 16.55 -4.18 -22.19
C SER A 145 15.98 -5.19 -21.20
N ALA A 146 16.21 -6.49 -21.43
CA ALA A 146 15.53 -7.52 -20.68
C ALA A 146 15.88 -7.50 -19.17
N ASN A 147 16.88 -6.71 -18.76
CA ASN A 147 17.49 -6.77 -17.44
C ASN A 147 17.73 -5.41 -16.74
N ALA A 148 17.32 -4.27 -17.31
CA ALA A 148 17.46 -3.02 -16.55
C ALA A 148 16.47 -3.04 -15.37
N PRO A 149 16.92 -2.76 -14.14
CA PRO A 149 16.02 -2.70 -13.00
C PRO A 149 14.97 -1.61 -13.19
N VAL A 150 13.74 -1.88 -12.79
CA VAL A 150 12.65 -0.91 -12.80
C VAL A 150 12.21 -0.70 -11.37
N ILE A 151 12.31 0.53 -10.89
CA ILE A 151 11.82 0.93 -9.57
C ILE A 151 10.38 1.41 -9.71
N THR A 152 9.47 0.83 -8.94
CA THR A 152 8.06 1.24 -8.89
C THR A 152 7.72 1.95 -7.58
N SER A 153 8.45 1.67 -6.49
CA SER A 153 8.24 2.34 -5.21
C SER A 153 9.48 2.33 -4.33
N ILE A 154 9.61 3.36 -3.49
CA ILE A 154 10.63 3.48 -2.45
C ILE A 154 9.90 3.85 -1.16
N LEU A 155 9.95 2.97 -0.16
CA LEU A 155 9.12 3.09 1.04
C LEU A 155 9.95 2.88 2.31
N ASN A 156 9.60 3.59 3.37
CA ASN A 156 10.05 3.25 4.72
C ASN A 156 9.70 1.78 5.02
N ASN A 157 10.64 1.01 5.57
CA ASN A 157 10.43 -0.43 5.70
C ASN A 157 9.32 -0.81 6.70
N SER A 158 9.04 0.05 7.65
CA SER A 158 8.07 -0.22 8.71
C SER A 158 6.71 0.38 8.35
N SER A 159 6.66 1.67 8.03
CA SER A 159 5.37 2.35 7.80
C SER A 159 4.78 2.11 6.41
N ARG A 160 5.61 1.80 5.41
CA ARG A 160 5.22 1.67 3.99
C ARG A 160 4.50 2.91 3.42
N ILE A 161 4.62 4.08 4.08
CA ILE A 161 3.94 5.31 3.65
C ILE A 161 4.63 5.86 2.40
N ALA A 162 3.85 6.14 1.35
CA ALA A 162 4.34 6.73 0.12
C ALA A 162 4.94 8.13 0.35
N SER A 163 6.03 8.44 -0.35
CA SER A 163 6.73 9.74 -0.23
C SER A 163 5.90 10.95 -0.66
N THR A 164 4.79 10.72 -1.38
CA THR A 164 3.80 11.73 -1.77
C THR A 164 2.91 12.19 -0.61
N LEU A 165 2.83 11.41 0.47
CA LEU A 165 2.07 11.76 1.66
C LEU A 165 2.89 12.64 2.62
N PRO A 166 2.24 13.48 3.45
CA PRO A 166 2.94 14.43 4.34
C PRO A 166 3.93 13.76 5.30
N ASN A 167 3.60 12.56 5.76
CA ASN A 167 4.40 11.74 6.67
C ASN A 167 5.26 10.67 5.96
N GLY A 168 5.38 10.76 4.63
CA GLY A 168 6.26 9.90 3.84
C GLY A 168 7.67 10.46 3.65
N GLY A 169 8.62 9.54 3.41
CA GLY A 169 10.03 9.83 3.19
C GLY A 169 10.93 8.79 3.86
N ILE A 170 12.23 8.87 3.58
CA ILE A 170 13.26 8.03 4.20
C ILE A 170 14.14 8.92 5.07
N ALA A 171 14.35 8.56 6.33
CA ALA A 171 15.32 9.24 7.18
C ALA A 171 16.71 8.60 7.07
N PRO A 172 17.81 9.33 7.37
CA PRO A 172 19.12 8.70 7.52
C PRO A 172 19.09 7.63 8.62
N SER A 173 20.05 6.71 8.59
CA SER A 173 20.16 5.58 9.54
C SER A 173 18.87 4.77 9.70
N SER A 174 18.19 4.52 8.57
CA SER A 174 16.86 3.90 8.56
C SER A 174 16.75 2.82 7.50
N LEU A 175 16.08 1.74 7.86
CA LEU A 175 15.69 0.67 6.95
C LEU A 175 14.58 1.12 5.99
N PHE A 176 14.79 0.91 4.69
CA PHE A 176 13.82 1.18 3.63
C PHE A 176 13.77 0.03 2.62
N VAL A 177 12.73 0.01 1.79
CA VAL A 177 12.59 -0.96 0.70
C VAL A 177 12.48 -0.27 -0.65
N VAL A 178 13.04 -0.92 -1.66
CA VAL A 178 12.89 -0.58 -3.07
C VAL A 178 12.08 -1.69 -3.72
N ILE A 179 10.91 -1.38 -4.26
CA ILE A 179 10.02 -2.33 -4.93
C ILE A 179 10.10 -2.11 -6.44
N GLY A 180 10.06 -3.18 -7.21
CA GLY A 180 10.31 -3.10 -8.63
C GLY A 180 10.28 -4.42 -9.39
N LYS A 181 11.02 -4.45 -10.49
CA LYS A 181 11.28 -5.63 -11.33
C LYS A 181 12.76 -5.67 -11.71
N ASN A 182 13.28 -6.88 -11.93
CA ASN A 182 14.67 -7.11 -12.34
C ASN A 182 15.70 -6.47 -11.39
N LEU A 183 15.41 -6.46 -10.08
CA LEU A 183 16.26 -5.78 -9.09
C LEU A 183 17.48 -6.60 -8.67
N ALA A 184 17.41 -7.93 -8.74
CA ALA A 184 18.46 -8.85 -8.30
C ALA A 184 18.30 -10.24 -8.95
N ASP A 185 19.25 -11.15 -8.69
CA ASP A 185 19.13 -12.55 -9.10
C ASP A 185 17.84 -13.20 -8.58
N ALA A 186 17.34 -14.20 -9.32
CA ALA A 186 16.19 -14.98 -8.89
C ALA A 186 16.51 -15.87 -7.68
N GLY A 187 15.66 -15.86 -6.67
CA GLY A 187 15.80 -16.68 -5.48
C GLY A 187 14.88 -16.24 -4.35
N THR A 188 14.77 -17.08 -3.32
CA THR A 188 14.13 -16.70 -2.06
C THR A 188 15.01 -15.67 -1.35
N PRO A 189 14.46 -14.53 -0.89
CA PRO A 189 15.24 -13.55 -0.13
C PRO A 189 15.86 -14.18 1.10
N VAL A 190 17.17 -13.99 1.28
CA VAL A 190 17.91 -14.44 2.47
C VAL A 190 18.38 -13.22 3.25
N LEU A 191 17.97 -13.13 4.51
CA LEU A 191 18.41 -12.09 5.43
C LEU A 191 19.91 -12.22 5.70
N GLN A 192 20.65 -11.14 5.48
CA GLN A 192 22.10 -11.08 5.70
C GLN A 192 22.45 -10.83 7.17
N SER A 193 23.59 -11.39 7.59
CA SER A 193 24.16 -11.15 8.90
C SER A 193 24.65 -9.70 9.03
N THR A 194 24.43 -9.11 10.20
CA THR A 194 24.97 -7.80 10.58
C THR A 194 26.25 -7.92 11.41
N LEU A 195 26.64 -9.14 11.76
CA LEU A 195 27.97 -9.41 12.33
C LEU A 195 29.03 -9.30 11.23
N ASP A 196 30.28 -9.06 11.65
CA ASP A 196 31.45 -8.93 10.77
C ASP A 196 31.44 -9.96 9.61
N PRO A 197 31.58 -9.52 8.34
CA PRO A 197 31.96 -8.17 7.85
C PRO A 197 30.83 -7.13 7.81
N GLY A 198 29.62 -7.47 8.25
CA GLY A 198 28.43 -6.62 8.17
C GLY A 198 27.67 -6.76 6.86
N LEU A 199 26.69 -5.89 6.67
CA LEU A 199 25.81 -5.88 5.52
C LEU A 199 26.57 -5.51 4.23
N PRO A 200 26.37 -6.25 3.13
CA PRO A 200 27.04 -5.98 1.87
C PRO A 200 26.44 -4.77 1.14
N LEU A 201 27.27 -4.04 0.39
CA LEU A 201 26.82 -2.98 -0.54
C LEU A 201 26.42 -3.53 -1.92
N VAL A 202 26.82 -4.77 -2.23
CA VAL A 202 26.44 -5.51 -3.43
C VAL A 202 25.99 -6.91 -3.03
N LEU A 203 24.77 -7.30 -3.40
CA LEU A 203 24.20 -8.60 -3.02
C LEU A 203 23.38 -9.17 -4.17
N ASN A 204 23.72 -10.37 -4.65
CA ASN A 204 23.04 -11.06 -5.76
C ASN A 204 22.88 -10.17 -7.01
N GLY A 205 24.00 -9.54 -7.40
CA GLY A 205 24.06 -8.60 -8.52
C GLY A 205 23.47 -7.21 -8.25
N ALA A 206 22.73 -7.00 -7.17
CA ALA A 206 22.07 -5.74 -6.86
C ALA A 206 22.98 -4.77 -6.09
N SER A 207 22.88 -3.48 -6.39
CA SER A 207 23.47 -2.38 -5.62
C SER A 207 22.61 -1.11 -5.73
N LEU A 208 22.76 -0.20 -4.78
CA LEU A 208 22.00 1.05 -4.72
C LEU A 208 22.94 2.25 -4.65
N SER A 209 22.56 3.34 -5.32
CA SER A 209 23.13 4.67 -5.09
C SER A 209 22.02 5.68 -4.84
N VAL A 210 22.24 6.58 -3.88
CA VAL A 210 21.30 7.66 -3.53
C VAL A 210 22.04 8.97 -3.55
N THR A 211 21.51 9.97 -4.25
CA THR A 211 22.13 11.29 -4.37
C THR A 211 21.16 12.39 -3.97
N VAL A 212 21.57 13.25 -3.02
CA VAL A 212 20.87 14.48 -2.63
C VAL A 212 21.87 15.64 -2.67
N GLY A 213 21.60 16.63 -3.50
CA GLY A 213 22.56 17.72 -3.75
C GLY A 213 23.90 17.18 -4.25
N ALA A 214 24.99 17.51 -3.56
CA ALA A 214 26.34 17.03 -3.88
C ALA A 214 26.73 15.73 -3.16
N THR A 215 25.85 15.17 -2.33
CA THR A 215 26.16 13.97 -1.52
C THR A 215 25.59 12.73 -2.20
N THR A 216 26.47 11.77 -2.52
CA THR A 216 26.09 10.43 -2.97
C THR A 216 26.48 9.40 -1.91
N VAL A 217 25.56 8.51 -1.59
CA VAL A 217 25.75 7.41 -0.62
C VAL A 217 25.35 6.08 -1.23
N TYR A 218 25.85 4.99 -0.62
CA TYR A 218 25.62 3.62 -1.07
C TYR A 218 24.96 2.81 0.05
N PRO A 219 23.62 2.64 0.01
CA PRO A 219 22.90 1.86 1.02
C PRO A 219 23.35 0.40 1.10
N ALA A 220 23.52 -0.12 2.32
CA ALA A 220 23.84 -1.53 2.55
C ALA A 220 22.58 -2.41 2.52
N LEU A 221 22.70 -3.66 2.06
CA LEU A 221 21.57 -4.53 1.72
C LEU A 221 21.35 -5.64 2.76
N TYR A 222 20.14 -5.69 3.33
CA TYR A 222 19.71 -6.77 4.23
C TYR A 222 19.28 -8.02 3.48
N TYR A 223 18.60 -7.87 2.34
CA TYR A 223 18.24 -8.95 1.44
C TYR A 223 17.86 -8.38 0.08
N THR A 224 17.87 -9.24 -0.92
CA THR A 224 17.46 -8.90 -2.29
C THR A 224 16.52 -9.96 -2.85
N SER A 225 15.70 -9.55 -3.81
CA SER A 225 14.84 -10.39 -4.64
C SER A 225 14.68 -9.71 -6.00
N PRO A 226 14.17 -10.40 -7.03
CA PRO A 226 13.86 -9.78 -8.31
C PRO A 226 12.88 -8.61 -8.23
N THR A 227 12.06 -8.54 -7.16
CA THR A 227 10.99 -7.55 -7.01
C THR A 227 11.12 -6.66 -5.79
N GLN A 228 12.07 -6.91 -4.89
CA GLN A 228 12.26 -6.10 -3.70
C GLN A 228 13.69 -6.14 -3.16
N LEU A 229 14.22 -4.98 -2.79
CA LEU A 229 15.45 -4.82 -2.02
C LEU A 229 15.12 -4.22 -0.65
N ALA A 230 15.76 -4.67 0.43
CA ALA A 230 15.74 -3.98 1.71
C ALA A 230 17.13 -3.45 2.05
N ALA A 231 17.22 -2.18 2.37
CA ALA A 231 18.49 -1.47 2.51
C ALA A 231 18.50 -0.46 3.66
N VAL A 232 19.69 -0.15 4.16
CA VAL A 232 19.91 0.84 5.23
C VAL A 232 20.42 2.14 4.61
N MET A 233 19.69 3.23 4.83
CA MET A 233 20.09 4.56 4.38
C MET A 233 21.25 5.08 5.23
N PRO A 234 22.40 5.44 4.64
CA PRO A 234 23.55 5.96 5.41
C PRO A 234 23.27 7.26 6.17
N ALA A 235 23.85 7.42 7.37
CA ALA A 235 23.64 8.53 8.29
C ALA A 235 24.02 9.91 7.72
N ASN A 236 24.94 9.96 6.76
CA ASN A 236 25.51 11.19 6.22
C ASN A 236 24.74 11.80 5.04
N ILE A 237 23.64 11.18 4.59
CA ILE A 237 22.80 11.76 3.53
C ILE A 237 22.02 12.97 4.08
N PRO A 238 22.05 14.15 3.42
CA PRO A 238 21.31 15.32 3.88
C PRO A 238 19.81 15.20 3.55
N PRO A 239 18.91 15.82 4.34
CA PRO A 239 17.50 15.97 3.98
C PRO A 239 17.32 16.72 2.66
N GLY A 240 16.31 16.34 1.89
CA GLY A 240 15.98 16.95 0.60
C GLY A 240 15.43 15.94 -0.40
N THR A 241 15.00 16.45 -1.55
CA THR A 241 14.66 15.61 -2.69
C THR A 241 15.93 15.21 -3.44
N GLY A 242 16.03 13.95 -3.80
CA GLY A 242 17.15 13.38 -4.52
C GLY A 242 16.73 12.30 -5.50
N THR A 243 17.71 11.54 -5.96
CA THR A 243 17.51 10.39 -6.84
C THR A 243 18.09 9.12 -6.23
N LEU A 244 17.39 8.01 -6.43
CA LEU A 244 17.85 6.66 -6.16
C LEU A 244 18.00 5.90 -7.48
N THR A 245 19.13 5.25 -7.68
CA THR A 245 19.36 4.33 -8.79
C THR A 245 19.63 2.94 -8.24
N ALA A 246 18.91 1.94 -8.76
CA ALA A 246 19.19 0.54 -8.50
C ALA A 246 19.97 -0.03 -9.69
N SER A 247 21.06 -0.75 -9.42
CA SER A 247 21.85 -1.40 -10.46
C SER A 247 21.85 -2.90 -10.27
N TYR A 248 21.58 -3.66 -11.33
CA TYR A 248 21.64 -5.12 -11.34
C TYR A 248 22.69 -5.59 -12.35
N ASN A 249 23.69 -6.33 -11.87
CA ASN A 249 24.84 -6.81 -12.67
C ASN A 249 25.50 -5.70 -13.50
N GLY A 250 25.65 -4.52 -12.88
CA GLY A 250 26.25 -3.33 -13.50
C GLY A 250 25.30 -2.52 -14.41
N VAL A 251 24.06 -2.97 -14.63
CA VAL A 251 23.06 -2.25 -15.42
C VAL A 251 22.20 -1.37 -14.51
N PRO A 252 22.25 -0.03 -14.64
CA PRO A 252 21.47 0.86 -13.80
C PRO A 252 20.00 0.97 -14.25
N SER A 253 19.11 1.23 -13.30
CA SER A 253 17.75 1.69 -13.54
C SER A 253 17.72 3.14 -14.04
N ALA A 254 16.57 3.58 -14.55
CA ALA A 254 16.28 4.99 -14.57
C ALA A 254 16.33 5.57 -13.12
N PRO A 255 16.82 6.79 -12.91
CA PRO A 255 16.79 7.42 -11.59
C PRO A 255 15.34 7.59 -11.09
N ALA A 256 15.06 7.08 -9.89
CA ALA A 256 13.78 7.24 -9.21
C ALA A 256 13.85 8.39 -8.20
N SER A 257 12.80 9.20 -8.10
CA SER A 257 12.73 10.28 -7.11
C SER A 257 12.64 9.70 -5.69
N ILE A 258 13.46 10.23 -4.77
CA ILE A 258 13.43 9.88 -3.35
C ILE A 258 13.40 11.15 -2.51
N LYS A 259 12.63 11.12 -1.41
CA LYS A 259 12.53 12.22 -0.45
C LYS A 259 13.22 11.81 0.85
N ILE A 260 14.36 12.45 1.14
CA ILE A 260 15.06 12.31 2.40
C ILE A 260 14.52 13.33 3.39
N VAL A 261 14.16 12.88 4.58
CA VAL A 261 13.60 13.71 5.66
C VAL A 261 14.43 13.57 6.93
N THR A 262 14.29 14.51 7.87
CA THR A 262 15.03 14.45 9.14
C THR A 262 14.61 13.25 10.00
N SER A 263 13.31 12.95 10.01
CA SER A 263 12.71 11.79 10.68
C SER A 263 11.41 11.40 9.96
N ALA A 264 11.14 10.11 9.92
CA ALA A 264 9.89 9.53 9.44
C ALA A 264 9.73 8.17 10.11
N VAL A 265 9.37 8.20 11.39
CA VAL A 265 9.26 6.97 12.19
C VAL A 265 8.18 6.08 11.59
N GLY A 266 8.51 4.81 11.35
CA GLY A 266 7.55 3.76 11.07
C GLY A 266 7.61 2.72 12.18
N LEU A 267 6.45 2.37 12.73
CA LEU A 267 6.32 1.28 13.68
C LEU A 267 6.23 -0.03 12.90
N ASN A 268 7.02 -1.03 13.28
CA ASN A 268 6.91 -2.37 12.69
C ASN A 268 5.52 -2.92 12.99
N ILE A 269 4.91 -3.53 11.97
CA ILE A 269 3.58 -4.13 12.07
C ILE A 269 3.59 -5.55 11.51
N TYR A 270 2.67 -6.37 12.01
CA TYR A 270 2.32 -7.69 11.50
C TYR A 270 0.80 -7.86 11.54
N ASN A 271 0.25 -8.88 10.88
CA ASN A 271 -1.20 -9.13 10.81
C ASN A 271 -1.98 -7.85 10.46
N SER A 272 -1.67 -7.29 9.28
CA SER A 272 -2.15 -6.03 8.71
C SER A 272 -1.84 -4.74 9.50
N ASN A 273 -2.06 -4.67 10.81
CA ASN A 273 -1.80 -3.46 11.58
C ASN A 273 -1.48 -3.64 13.07
N THR A 274 -1.11 -4.85 13.51
CA THR A 274 -0.67 -5.09 14.89
C THR A 274 0.77 -4.66 15.05
N GLY A 275 1.07 -3.78 16.00
CA GLY A 275 2.43 -3.31 16.27
C GLY A 275 3.32 -4.44 16.78
N VAL A 276 4.55 -4.52 16.30
CA VAL A 276 5.57 -5.40 16.87
C VAL A 276 6.07 -4.75 18.17
N ALA A 277 5.55 -5.24 19.29
CA ALA A 277 5.96 -4.84 20.62
C ALA A 277 6.42 -6.05 21.44
N THR A 278 7.47 -5.89 22.23
CA THR A 278 7.96 -6.94 23.14
C THR A 278 8.01 -6.44 24.58
N ASP A 279 7.75 -7.31 25.54
CA ASP A 279 8.00 -7.03 26.95
C ASP A 279 9.50 -6.71 27.17
N ALA A 280 9.79 -5.59 27.83
CA ALA A 280 11.17 -5.10 27.95
C ALA A 280 12.05 -5.94 28.89
N ALA A 281 11.47 -6.74 29.78
CA ALA A 281 12.21 -7.57 30.72
C ALA A 281 12.49 -8.98 30.17
N THR A 282 11.56 -9.54 29.40
CA THR A 282 11.57 -10.93 28.95
C THR A 282 11.82 -11.08 27.45
N GLY A 283 11.61 -10.02 26.66
CA GLY A 283 11.65 -10.07 25.19
C GLY A 283 10.44 -10.79 24.57
N ALA A 284 9.46 -11.21 25.37
CA ALA A 284 8.27 -11.89 24.87
C ALA A 284 7.42 -10.96 23.99
N LEU A 285 6.93 -11.47 22.86
CA LEU A 285 6.06 -10.71 21.96
C LEU A 285 4.70 -10.42 22.63
N VAL A 286 4.26 -9.17 22.54
CA VAL A 286 2.90 -8.76 22.89
C VAL A 286 1.95 -9.27 21.82
N THR A 287 0.92 -10.02 22.22
CA THR A 287 -0.03 -10.65 21.31
C THR A 287 -1.46 -10.54 21.86
N PHE A 288 -2.47 -10.86 21.06
CA PHE A 288 -3.86 -10.85 21.51
C PHE A 288 -4.14 -11.84 22.64
N ALA A 289 -3.35 -12.92 22.74
CA ALA A 289 -3.43 -13.89 23.83
C ALA A 289 -2.56 -13.50 25.05
N ASN A 290 -1.55 -12.64 24.86
CA ASN A 290 -0.64 -12.16 25.90
C ASN A 290 -0.44 -10.66 25.72
N SER A 291 -1.40 -9.89 26.22
CA SER A 291 -1.50 -8.44 26.04
C SER A 291 -0.50 -7.68 26.90
N ALA A 292 -0.21 -6.44 26.51
CA ALA A 292 0.50 -5.52 27.39
C ALA A 292 -0.40 -5.06 28.55
N ALA A 293 0.19 -4.69 29.69
CA ALA A 293 -0.54 -4.16 30.84
C ALA A 293 -0.27 -2.67 31.05
N PRO A 294 -1.25 -1.87 31.51
CA PRO A 294 -1.00 -0.51 31.96
C PRO A 294 0.14 -0.45 33.00
N GLY A 295 1.09 0.47 32.83
CA GLY A 295 2.29 0.61 33.64
C GLY A 295 3.47 -0.32 33.26
N GLN A 296 3.26 -1.29 32.36
CA GLN A 296 4.32 -2.15 31.85
C GLN A 296 5.29 -1.36 30.95
N THR A 297 6.57 -1.70 30.99
CA THR A 297 7.53 -1.23 30.00
C THR A 297 7.57 -2.21 28.83
N ILE A 298 7.28 -1.71 27.63
CA ILE A 298 7.39 -2.45 26.38
C ILE A 298 8.45 -1.83 25.48
N VAL A 299 8.93 -2.61 24.53
CA VAL A 299 9.80 -2.18 23.44
C VAL A 299 8.97 -2.12 22.16
N LEU A 300 8.87 -0.95 21.55
CA LEU A 300 8.37 -0.79 20.20
C LEU A 300 9.53 -0.87 19.21
N TRP A 301 9.37 -1.69 18.17
CA TRP A 301 10.35 -1.84 17.11
C TRP A 301 9.99 -0.94 15.93
N ALA A 302 10.96 -0.19 15.43
CA ALA A 302 10.72 0.86 14.44
C ALA A 302 11.91 1.05 13.48
N THR A 303 11.74 1.98 12.55
CA THR A 303 12.81 2.60 11.75
C THR A 303 12.45 4.08 11.55
N GLY A 304 13.41 4.94 11.18
CA GLY A 304 13.08 6.32 10.83
C GLY A 304 13.19 7.36 11.94
N LEU A 305 13.86 7.07 13.06
CA LEU A 305 14.10 8.07 14.11
C LEU A 305 14.96 9.25 13.63
N GLY A 306 15.82 9.05 12.62
CA GLY A 306 16.71 10.06 12.10
C GLY A 306 18.16 9.63 12.14
N ALA A 307 19.06 10.53 11.74
CA ALA A 307 20.49 10.25 11.65
C ALA A 307 21.08 9.79 12.98
N ASP A 308 21.83 8.69 12.92
CA ASP A 308 22.61 8.14 14.01
C ASP A 308 24.06 7.96 13.55
N PRO A 309 24.89 9.02 13.60
CA PRO A 309 26.30 8.91 13.22
C PRO A 309 27.15 8.17 14.27
N GLY A 310 26.57 7.82 15.43
CA GLY A 310 27.25 7.16 16.52
C GLY A 310 27.33 5.64 16.36
N ASP A 311 26.38 5.05 15.65
CA ASP A 311 26.32 3.64 15.31
C ASP A 311 26.58 3.38 13.82
N SER A 312 26.93 2.13 13.49
CA SER A 312 27.22 1.70 12.13
C SER A 312 25.93 1.40 11.34
N ASP A 313 25.85 1.88 10.10
CA ASP A 313 24.79 1.53 9.16
C ASP A 313 25.02 0.19 8.44
N THR A 314 26.09 -0.55 8.79
CA THR A 314 26.42 -1.86 8.18
C THR A 314 26.67 -2.97 9.18
N THR A 315 27.06 -2.67 10.41
CA THR A 315 27.43 -3.67 11.42
C THR A 315 26.63 -3.54 12.69
N TYR A 316 26.36 -4.67 13.35
CA TYR A 316 25.67 -4.70 14.63
C TYR A 316 26.51 -4.04 15.73
N SER A 317 25.87 -3.21 16.56
CA SER A 317 26.44 -2.61 17.77
C SER A 317 25.79 -3.24 19.01
N SER A 318 26.61 -3.79 19.92
CA SER A 318 26.14 -4.26 21.23
C SER A 318 25.98 -3.14 22.26
N SER A 319 26.37 -1.92 21.91
CA SER A 319 26.25 -0.71 22.75
C SER A 319 25.57 0.40 21.95
N PRO A 320 24.30 0.20 21.55
CA PRO A 320 23.61 1.13 20.68
C PRO A 320 23.37 2.49 21.35
N GLN A 321 23.33 3.53 20.53
CA GLN A 321 23.23 4.91 20.96
C GLN A 321 21.80 5.45 20.85
N ALA A 322 21.49 6.38 21.76
CA ALA A 322 20.23 7.11 21.73
C ALA A 322 20.23 8.14 20.60
N VAL A 323 19.08 8.33 19.96
CA VAL A 323 18.88 9.33 18.91
C VAL A 323 18.04 10.49 19.45
N ASN A 324 18.52 11.72 19.29
CA ASN A 324 17.95 12.93 19.94
C ASN A 324 16.81 13.59 19.15
N THR A 325 16.01 12.81 18.41
CA THR A 325 14.84 13.35 17.69
C THR A 325 13.69 13.58 18.66
N PRO A 326 13.04 14.77 18.69
CA PRO A 326 11.85 14.99 19.51
C PRO A 326 10.77 13.96 19.14
N LEU A 327 10.34 13.16 20.11
CA LEU A 327 9.42 12.03 19.89
C LEU A 327 8.38 11.98 21.01
N GLN A 328 7.13 11.74 20.62
CA GLN A 328 6.06 11.37 21.53
C GLN A 328 5.41 10.07 21.04
N ILE A 329 5.17 9.13 21.95
CA ILE A 329 4.36 7.93 21.70
C ILE A 329 2.97 8.15 22.29
N TYR A 330 1.92 7.89 21.51
CA TYR A 330 0.53 7.94 21.95
C TYR A 330 -0.07 6.54 21.97
N PHE A 331 -0.82 6.22 23.02
CA PHE A 331 -1.69 5.06 23.16
C PHE A 331 -3.14 5.56 23.26
N GLY A 332 -3.90 5.41 22.17
CA GLY A 332 -5.11 6.20 21.97
C GLY A 332 -4.78 7.68 22.05
N ALA A 333 -5.52 8.44 22.86
CA ALA A 333 -5.24 9.84 23.15
C ALA A 333 -4.18 10.07 24.26
N THR A 334 -3.63 9.01 24.88
CA THR A 334 -2.79 9.13 26.09
C THR A 334 -1.31 9.03 25.75
N PRO A 335 -0.46 10.00 26.14
CA PRO A 335 0.98 9.93 25.91
C PRO A 335 1.67 8.88 26.80
N GLY A 336 2.52 8.04 26.19
CA GLY A 336 3.45 7.13 26.87
C GLY A 336 4.72 7.82 27.35
N LYS A 337 5.34 7.29 28.40
CA LYS A 337 6.64 7.78 28.91
C LYS A 337 7.77 7.03 28.23
N ILE A 338 8.57 7.73 27.43
CA ILE A 338 9.75 7.17 26.77
C ILE A 338 10.88 7.03 27.79
N LEU A 339 11.48 5.85 27.86
CA LEU A 339 12.66 5.53 28.68
C LEU A 339 13.93 5.44 27.84
N TYR A 340 13.80 5.01 26.58
CA TYR A 340 14.87 4.95 25.60
C TYR A 340 14.30 5.14 24.21
N GLN A 341 15.06 5.80 23.34
CA GLN A 341 14.80 5.91 21.90
C GLN A 341 16.13 5.97 21.17
N GLY A 342 16.33 5.12 20.17
CA GLY A 342 17.55 5.14 19.39
C GLY A 342 17.74 3.88 18.57
N SER A 343 18.99 3.62 18.22
CA SER A 343 19.40 2.37 17.61
C SER A 343 19.05 1.18 18.49
N SER A 344 18.68 0.07 17.85
CA SER A 344 18.53 -1.24 18.50
C SER A 344 19.84 -2.03 18.54
N GLY A 345 20.89 -1.49 17.93
CA GLY A 345 22.14 -2.18 17.60
C GLY A 345 22.13 -2.75 16.20
N TYR A 346 20.98 -3.08 15.62
CA TYR A 346 20.89 -3.50 14.22
C TYR A 346 20.83 -2.29 13.28
N PRO A 347 21.64 -2.26 12.21
CA PRO A 347 21.64 -1.19 11.21
C PRO A 347 20.26 -0.77 10.73
N GLY A 348 19.93 0.51 10.89
CA GLY A 348 18.65 1.05 10.43
C GLY A 348 17.41 0.59 11.20
N VAL A 349 17.56 -0.16 12.31
CA VAL A 349 16.46 -0.59 13.15
C VAL A 349 16.49 0.15 14.48
N ASN A 350 15.39 0.79 14.82
CA ASN A 350 15.22 1.54 16.05
C ASN A 350 14.46 0.74 17.10
N GLN A 351 14.79 1.03 18.35
CA GLN A 351 14.11 0.53 19.53
C GLN A 351 13.61 1.73 20.36
N ILE A 352 12.36 1.64 20.82
CA ILE A 352 11.75 2.64 21.70
C ILE A 352 11.21 1.92 22.94
N ASN A 353 11.83 2.13 24.09
CA ASN A 353 11.35 1.60 25.36
C ASN A 353 10.36 2.60 25.93
N VAL A 354 9.11 2.18 26.13
CA VAL A 354 8.02 3.05 26.54
C VAL A 354 7.19 2.39 27.63
N VAL A 355 6.81 3.18 28.64
CA VAL A 355 5.85 2.77 29.65
C VAL A 355 4.44 2.96 29.10
N VAL A 356 3.65 1.88 29.07
CA VAL A 356 2.23 1.92 28.74
C VAL A 356 1.53 2.79 29.79
N PRO A 357 0.79 3.84 29.42
CA PRO A 357 0.16 4.74 30.39
C PRO A 357 -0.80 3.99 31.31
N SER A 358 -0.81 4.31 32.61
CA SER A 358 -1.74 3.70 33.57
C SER A 358 -3.22 4.06 33.31
N SER A 359 -3.48 5.17 32.61
CA SER A 359 -4.83 5.63 32.26
C SER A 359 -5.31 5.19 30.88
N VAL A 360 -4.54 4.36 30.17
CA VAL A 360 -4.96 3.86 28.86
C VAL A 360 -6.17 2.94 29.01
N SER A 361 -7.10 2.99 28.07
CA SER A 361 -8.20 2.03 27.99
C SER A 361 -7.68 0.63 27.68
N GLU A 362 -8.43 -0.38 28.16
CA GLU A 362 -8.21 -1.77 27.80
C GLU A 362 -8.92 -2.10 26.48
N GLY A 363 -8.35 -3.02 25.70
CA GLY A 363 -8.89 -3.42 24.41
C GLY A 363 -7.90 -4.20 23.58
N CYS A 364 -8.40 -4.92 22.58
CA CYS A 364 -7.53 -5.67 21.67
C CYS A 364 -6.82 -4.79 20.62
N TRP A 365 -7.32 -3.58 20.36
CA TRP A 365 -6.92 -2.77 19.21
C TRP A 365 -6.62 -1.32 19.62
N ILE A 366 -5.88 -1.13 20.72
CA ILE A 366 -5.51 0.21 21.19
C ILE A 366 -4.53 0.81 20.18
N SER A 367 -4.89 1.94 19.56
CA SER A 367 -4.06 2.60 18.56
C SER A 367 -2.75 3.11 19.16
N VAL A 368 -1.63 2.88 18.49
CA VAL A 368 -0.31 3.36 18.87
C VAL A 368 0.31 4.15 17.72
N ALA A 369 0.73 5.38 18.01
CA ALA A 369 1.37 6.26 17.03
C ALA A 369 2.63 6.90 17.61
N ALA A 370 3.67 7.00 16.79
CA ALA A 370 4.87 7.77 17.07
C ALA A 370 4.79 9.12 16.32
N VAL A 371 5.10 10.21 17.02
CA VAL A 371 5.02 11.57 16.47
C VAL A 371 6.35 12.27 16.67
N THR A 372 6.98 12.70 15.57
CA THR A 372 8.21 13.50 15.56
C THR A 372 7.93 14.86 14.92
N GLY A 373 7.81 15.91 15.74
CA GLY A 373 7.36 17.22 15.26
C GLY A 373 5.95 17.12 14.65
N THR A 374 5.82 17.38 13.35
CA THR A 374 4.57 17.26 12.58
C THR A 374 4.46 15.94 11.81
N VAL A 375 5.46 15.07 11.88
CA VAL A 375 5.50 13.79 11.16
C VAL A 375 4.97 12.69 12.06
N VAL A 376 3.99 11.94 11.56
CA VAL A 376 3.29 10.88 12.30
C VAL A 376 3.55 9.53 11.64
N SER A 377 3.85 8.51 12.42
CA SER A 377 4.06 7.17 11.91
C SER A 377 2.80 6.58 11.28
N ASN A 378 2.91 5.37 10.71
CA ASN A 378 1.74 4.50 10.63
C ASN A 378 1.15 4.32 12.03
N VAL A 379 -0.18 4.21 12.11
CA VAL A 379 -0.87 4.00 13.38
C VAL A 379 -1.09 2.50 13.56
N ALA A 380 -0.23 1.89 14.36
CA ALA A 380 -0.34 0.48 14.73
C ALA A 380 -1.45 0.27 15.78
N THR A 381 -1.74 -0.98 16.11
CA THR A 381 -2.60 -1.35 17.23
C THR A 381 -1.89 -2.31 18.16
N LEU A 382 -2.15 -2.21 19.46
CA LEU A 382 -1.67 -3.15 20.47
C LEU A 382 -2.82 -3.65 21.36
N PRO A 383 -2.80 -4.93 21.75
CA PRO A 383 -3.68 -5.44 22.77
C PRO A 383 -3.19 -5.00 24.16
N ILE A 384 -4.09 -4.40 24.94
CA ILE A 384 -3.83 -3.93 26.30
C ILE A 384 -4.91 -4.47 27.23
N ARG A 385 -4.46 -5.08 28.34
CA ARG A 385 -5.32 -5.60 29.40
C ARG A 385 -4.64 -5.51 30.76
N ALA A 386 -5.36 -5.06 31.77
CA ALA A 386 -4.86 -5.05 33.14
C ALA A 386 -4.48 -6.46 33.59
N GLY A 387 -3.26 -6.62 34.10
CA GLY A 387 -2.71 -7.93 34.51
C GLY A 387 -2.24 -8.84 33.36
N GLY A 388 -2.33 -8.39 32.10
CA GLY A 388 -1.91 -9.17 30.93
C GLY A 388 -2.92 -10.25 30.50
N GLY A 389 -2.43 -11.29 29.81
CA GLY A 389 -3.27 -12.38 29.28
C GLY A 389 -4.09 -11.98 28.04
N PRO A 390 -5.12 -12.75 27.66
CA PRO A 390 -5.87 -12.48 26.44
C PRO A 390 -6.65 -11.17 26.56
N CYS A 391 -6.55 -10.29 25.56
CA CYS A 391 -7.32 -9.05 25.52
C CYS A 391 -8.82 -9.36 25.35
N ILE A 392 -9.66 -8.39 25.69
CA ILE A 392 -11.10 -8.44 25.37
C ILE A 392 -11.40 -7.32 24.38
N ASP A 393 -12.02 -7.64 23.26
CA ASP A 393 -12.49 -6.62 22.32
C ASP A 393 -13.82 -6.05 22.82
N PRO A 394 -13.87 -4.77 23.24
CA PRO A 394 -15.09 -4.17 23.77
C PRO A 394 -16.23 -4.13 22.74
N LYS A 395 -15.93 -4.14 21.44
CA LYS A 395 -16.98 -4.11 20.40
C LYS A 395 -17.72 -5.43 20.27
N THR A 396 -17.00 -6.53 20.42
CA THR A 396 -17.52 -7.88 20.14
C THR A 396 -17.74 -8.72 21.38
N GLY A 397 -17.06 -8.38 22.47
CA GLY A 397 -16.91 -9.23 23.64
C GLY A 397 -16.01 -10.44 23.38
N LEU A 398 -15.28 -10.49 22.26
CA LEU A 398 -14.41 -11.61 21.96
C LEU A 398 -13.12 -11.56 22.76
N ASP A 399 -12.69 -12.75 23.17
CA ASP A 399 -11.38 -12.99 23.76
C ASP A 399 -10.30 -13.07 22.68
N GLY A 400 -9.18 -12.39 22.92
CA GLY A 400 -8.08 -12.25 21.97
C GLY A 400 -7.41 -13.56 21.55
N SER A 401 -7.55 -14.63 22.33
CA SER A 401 -7.09 -15.98 21.94
C SER A 401 -7.83 -16.55 20.73
N ARG A 402 -8.96 -15.95 20.34
CA ARG A 402 -9.77 -16.38 19.18
C ARG A 402 -9.39 -15.67 17.88
N TYR A 403 -8.55 -14.64 17.93
CA TYR A 403 -8.06 -13.98 16.73
C TYR A 403 -6.90 -14.77 16.10
N PHE A 404 -6.80 -14.75 14.76
CA PHE A 404 -5.72 -15.37 13.99
C PHE A 404 -5.58 -16.90 14.10
N THR A 405 -6.69 -17.64 14.23
CA THR A 405 -6.69 -19.09 13.99
C THR A 405 -6.32 -19.34 12.52
N GLY A 406 -5.09 -19.79 12.24
CA GLY A 406 -4.57 -19.88 10.87
C GLY A 406 -5.40 -20.75 9.91
N GLY A 407 -5.30 -20.44 8.62
CA GLY A 407 -5.93 -21.20 7.53
C GLY A 407 -6.94 -20.37 6.74
N ASN A 408 -7.05 -20.65 5.43
CA ASN A 408 -8.10 -20.06 4.60
C ASN A 408 -9.47 -20.57 5.07
N VAL A 409 -10.29 -19.68 5.63
CA VAL A 409 -11.67 -19.99 5.98
C VAL A 409 -12.60 -19.38 4.93
N THR A 410 -13.49 -20.20 4.40
CA THR A 410 -14.55 -19.73 3.51
C THR A 410 -15.81 -19.52 4.33
N TYR A 411 -16.35 -18.31 4.26
CA TYR A 411 -17.58 -17.92 4.96
C TYR A 411 -18.68 -17.63 3.95
N ARG A 412 -19.90 -18.06 4.25
CA ARG A 412 -21.16 -17.58 3.65
C ARG A 412 -21.75 -16.57 4.62
N ALA A 413 -21.78 -15.31 4.22
CA ALA A 413 -22.15 -14.20 5.08
C ALA A 413 -23.31 -13.42 4.47
N GLY A 414 -24.03 -12.69 5.32
CA GLY A 414 -24.86 -11.60 4.81
C GLY A 414 -25.21 -10.55 5.84
N PHE A 415 -25.75 -9.45 5.37
CA PHE A 415 -26.36 -8.46 6.23
C PHE A 415 -27.56 -7.82 5.55
N VAL A 416 -28.46 -7.28 6.35
CA VAL A 416 -29.52 -6.37 5.94
C VAL A 416 -29.47 -5.16 6.85
N SER A 417 -29.66 -3.96 6.31
CA SER A 417 -29.63 -2.75 7.10
C SER A 417 -30.54 -1.65 6.58
N VAL A 418 -31.03 -0.83 7.50
CA VAL A 418 -31.69 0.44 7.20
C VAL A 418 -30.73 1.58 7.51
N PHE A 419 -30.75 2.66 6.74
CA PHE A 419 -29.87 3.78 7.00
C PHE A 419 -30.50 5.14 6.68
N LEU A 420 -30.08 6.15 7.44
CA LEU A 420 -30.28 7.56 7.17
C LEU A 420 -28.91 8.16 6.89
N SER A 421 -28.79 8.88 5.78
CA SER A 421 -27.62 9.70 5.48
C SER A 421 -28.03 11.16 5.35
N SER A 422 -27.34 12.05 6.05
CA SER A 422 -27.51 13.50 5.98
C SER A 422 -26.19 14.13 5.55
N ALA A 423 -26.07 14.47 4.27
CA ALA A 423 -24.88 15.07 3.69
C ALA A 423 -25.03 16.60 3.55
N VAL A 424 -23.96 17.34 3.82
CA VAL A 424 -23.82 18.78 3.53
C VAL A 424 -22.69 18.97 2.53
N ASP A 425 -23.01 19.56 1.37
CA ASP A 425 -22.03 19.83 0.31
C ASP A 425 -21.14 21.05 0.62
N SER A 426 -20.15 21.33 -0.24
CA SER A 426 -19.25 22.48 -0.08
C SER A 426 -19.91 23.85 -0.20
N LYS A 427 -21.18 23.92 -0.65
CA LYS A 427 -21.99 25.15 -0.71
C LYS A 427 -22.92 25.28 0.50
N GLY A 428 -22.90 24.31 1.42
CA GLY A 428 -23.80 24.27 2.58
C GLY A 428 -25.18 23.70 2.29
N ASN A 429 -25.42 23.13 1.10
CA ASN A 429 -26.70 22.48 0.80
C ASN A 429 -26.78 21.15 1.52
N ARG A 430 -27.90 20.92 2.22
CA ARG A 430 -28.15 19.68 2.93
C ARG A 430 -29.04 18.76 2.10
N THR A 431 -28.62 17.51 1.97
CA THR A 431 -29.40 16.41 1.39
C THR A 431 -29.56 15.31 2.41
N VAL A 432 -30.80 14.87 2.64
CA VAL A 432 -31.09 13.74 3.51
C VAL A 432 -31.67 12.62 2.66
N SER A 433 -31.16 11.40 2.84
CA SER A 433 -31.65 10.21 2.17
C SER A 433 -31.90 9.09 3.16
N TYR A 434 -32.93 8.31 2.87
CA TYR A 434 -33.33 7.13 3.63
C TYR A 434 -33.23 5.94 2.70
N GLY A 435 -32.59 4.88 3.17
CA GLY A 435 -32.37 3.70 2.36
C GLY A 435 -32.41 2.43 3.19
N ALA A 436 -32.57 1.32 2.50
CA ALA A 436 -32.33 0.00 3.04
C ALA A 436 -31.50 -0.81 2.05
N THR A 437 -30.63 -1.66 2.55
CA THR A 437 -29.76 -2.50 1.74
C THR A 437 -29.60 -3.87 2.36
N GLY A 438 -29.18 -4.85 1.57
CA GLY A 438 -28.64 -6.09 2.08
C GLY A 438 -27.71 -6.73 1.08
N ASP A 439 -26.68 -7.41 1.56
CA ASP A 439 -25.74 -8.13 0.74
C ASP A 439 -25.51 -9.53 1.32
N PHE A 440 -25.49 -10.54 0.45
CA PHE A 440 -25.24 -11.93 0.81
C PHE A 440 -24.20 -12.51 -0.16
N ALA A 441 -23.09 -12.98 0.39
CA ALA A 441 -21.96 -13.46 -0.39
C ALA A 441 -21.19 -14.56 0.33
N ARG A 442 -20.53 -15.40 -0.46
CA ARG A 442 -19.48 -16.30 0.00
C ARG A 442 -18.12 -15.69 -0.32
N TYR A 443 -17.20 -15.71 0.64
CA TYR A 443 -15.84 -15.23 0.45
C TYR A 443 -14.84 -16.06 1.25
N THR A 444 -13.57 -16.03 0.86
CA THR A 444 -12.48 -16.75 1.51
C THR A 444 -11.48 -15.75 2.08
N VAL A 445 -11.17 -15.86 3.37
CA VAL A 445 -10.12 -15.05 4.03
C VAL A 445 -9.03 -15.94 4.59
N ALA A 446 -7.78 -15.48 4.53
CA ALA A 446 -6.60 -16.25 4.94
C ALA A 446 -6.43 -16.39 6.47
N ALA A 447 -7.13 -15.54 7.22
CA ALA A 447 -7.37 -15.58 8.66
C ALA A 447 -8.46 -14.55 8.98
N TYR A 448 -9.13 -14.65 10.14
CA TYR A 448 -9.88 -13.51 10.66
C TYR A 448 -8.89 -12.43 11.08
N ASP A 449 -8.73 -11.44 10.21
CA ASP A 449 -8.00 -10.21 10.44
C ASP A 449 -9.01 -9.06 10.28
N PRO A 450 -9.46 -8.44 11.38
CA PRO A 450 -10.31 -7.26 11.29
C PRO A 450 -9.47 -6.11 10.74
N VAL A 451 -9.43 -6.00 9.41
CA VAL A 451 -8.70 -4.94 8.70
C VAL A 451 -9.16 -3.58 9.22
N ASP A 452 -8.19 -2.72 9.56
CA ASP A 452 -8.40 -1.35 10.02
C ASP A 452 -9.30 -1.19 11.27
N THR A 453 -9.30 -2.15 12.19
CA THR A 453 -10.06 -1.99 13.44
C THR A 453 -9.30 -1.16 14.47
N VAL A 454 -10.05 -0.41 15.27
CA VAL A 454 -9.54 0.34 16.42
C VAL A 454 -10.50 0.17 17.59
N SER A 455 -9.96 0.13 18.81
CA SER A 455 -10.75 0.12 20.03
C SER A 455 -11.38 1.50 20.31
N PRO A 456 -12.53 1.55 21.01
CA PRO A 456 -13.13 2.80 21.46
C PRO A 456 -12.14 3.68 22.24
N GLY A 457 -12.25 4.99 22.06
CA GLY A 457 -11.29 5.99 22.55
C GLY A 457 -10.08 6.21 21.65
N GLY A 458 -9.94 5.43 20.57
CA GLY A 458 -8.80 5.48 19.65
C GLY A 458 -9.18 5.93 18.23
N CYS A 459 -8.13 6.19 17.44
CA CYS A 459 -8.21 6.49 16.02
C CYS A 459 -7.16 5.71 15.25
N ILE A 460 -7.45 5.37 14.01
CA ILE A 460 -6.52 4.67 13.11
C ILE A 460 -6.51 5.35 11.75
N LEU A 461 -5.36 5.29 11.08
CA LEU A 461 -5.25 5.64 9.67
C LEU A 461 -5.58 4.40 8.85
N ARG A 462 -6.40 4.58 7.81
CA ARG A 462 -6.78 3.49 6.91
C ARG A 462 -6.06 3.66 5.58
N GLY A 463 -5.46 2.57 5.11
CA GLY A 463 -4.97 2.47 3.74
C GLY A 463 -6.14 2.37 2.75
N THR A 464 -5.84 2.35 1.46
CA THR A 464 -6.81 1.90 0.46
C THR A 464 -7.18 0.45 0.78
N SER A 465 -8.46 0.17 1.05
CA SER A 465 -8.92 -1.19 1.34
C SER A 465 -8.56 -2.14 0.20
N GLU A 466 -7.92 -3.26 0.52
CA GLU A 466 -7.67 -4.32 -0.46
C GLU A 466 -9.00 -4.93 -0.94
N PRO A 467 -9.18 -5.18 -2.24
CA PRO A 467 -10.39 -5.82 -2.75
C PRO A 467 -10.49 -7.24 -2.17
N VAL A 468 -11.66 -7.57 -1.63
CA VAL A 468 -11.96 -8.94 -1.19
C VAL A 468 -11.98 -9.85 -2.43
N VAL A 469 -10.96 -10.69 -2.58
CA VAL A 469 -10.86 -11.64 -3.70
C VAL A 469 -11.75 -12.85 -3.43
N GLY A 470 -12.44 -13.35 -4.47
CA GLY A 470 -13.23 -14.59 -4.38
C GLY A 470 -14.67 -14.42 -3.90
N LEU A 471 -15.26 -13.22 -4.00
CA LEU A 471 -16.67 -12.99 -3.71
C LEU A 471 -17.58 -13.77 -4.68
N THR A 472 -18.42 -14.65 -4.15
CA THR A 472 -19.50 -15.33 -4.87
C THR A 472 -20.84 -14.90 -4.29
N ALA A 473 -21.67 -14.21 -5.08
CA ALA A 473 -22.99 -13.77 -4.66
C ALA A 473 -23.94 -14.92 -4.28
N LEU A 474 -24.70 -14.74 -3.19
CA LEU A 474 -25.70 -15.68 -2.69
C LEU A 474 -27.11 -15.10 -2.85
N ASP A 475 -28.03 -15.88 -3.43
CA ASP A 475 -29.43 -15.51 -3.57
C ASP A 475 -30.23 -15.77 -2.29
N ALA A 476 -30.75 -14.68 -1.70
CA ALA A 476 -31.59 -14.68 -0.52
C ALA A 476 -33.10 -14.52 -0.82
N GLY A 477 -33.48 -14.52 -2.10
CA GLY A 477 -34.85 -14.28 -2.53
C GLY A 477 -35.27 -12.83 -2.32
N ALA A 478 -36.58 -12.57 -2.36
CA ALA A 478 -37.12 -11.24 -2.07
C ALA A 478 -37.01 -10.92 -0.57
N ILE A 479 -36.54 -9.71 -0.27
CA ILE A 479 -36.41 -9.20 1.11
C ILE A 479 -37.49 -8.13 1.33
N GLN A 480 -38.18 -8.21 2.46
CA GLN A 480 -39.19 -7.25 2.88
C GLN A 480 -38.72 -6.50 4.12
N LEU A 481 -38.87 -5.18 4.13
CA LEU A 481 -38.63 -4.31 5.27
C LEU A 481 -39.96 -3.77 5.80
N THR A 482 -40.19 -3.91 7.10
CA THR A 482 -41.25 -3.19 7.82
C THR A 482 -40.66 -2.32 8.93
N GLY A 483 -41.35 -1.23 9.28
CA GLY A 483 -40.84 -0.29 10.29
C GLY A 483 -41.89 0.68 10.82
N PRO A 484 -41.46 1.72 11.55
CA PRO A 484 -42.33 2.75 12.12
C PRO A 484 -43.19 3.45 11.05
N GLY A 485 -44.30 4.06 11.48
CA GLY A 485 -45.17 4.82 10.58
C GLY A 485 -45.88 3.98 9.51
N GLY A 486 -45.93 2.65 9.66
CA GLY A 486 -46.51 1.75 8.67
C GLY A 486 -45.59 1.47 7.46
N LEU A 487 -44.30 1.75 7.59
CA LEU A 487 -43.31 1.45 6.54
C LEU A 487 -43.39 -0.02 6.15
N ASN A 488 -43.51 -0.28 4.85
CA ASN A 488 -43.59 -1.62 4.27
C ASN A 488 -43.04 -1.59 2.84
N VAL A 489 -41.76 -1.96 2.67
CA VAL A 489 -41.01 -1.81 1.41
C VAL A 489 -40.30 -3.10 1.05
N ALA A 490 -40.48 -3.57 -0.19
CA ALA A 490 -39.69 -4.68 -0.73
C ALA A 490 -38.33 -4.16 -1.23
N LEU A 491 -37.26 -4.89 -0.96
CA LEU A 491 -35.92 -4.63 -1.45
C LEU A 491 -35.64 -5.53 -2.67
N PRO A 492 -35.72 -5.01 -3.90
CA PRO A 492 -35.32 -5.76 -5.09
C PRO A 492 -33.79 -5.92 -5.17
N ASN A 493 -33.33 -6.77 -6.10
CA ASN A 493 -31.90 -6.87 -6.42
C ASN A 493 -31.37 -5.51 -6.90
N ALA A 494 -30.35 -5.00 -6.22
CA ALA A 494 -29.71 -3.75 -6.54
C ALA A 494 -29.01 -3.87 -7.91
N LEU A 495 -29.41 -3.04 -8.88
CA LEU A 495 -28.85 -3.03 -10.24
C LEU A 495 -28.89 -4.39 -10.96
N GLY A 496 -29.79 -5.29 -10.56
CA GLY A 496 -29.87 -6.66 -11.09
C GLY A 496 -28.72 -7.59 -10.64
N ILE A 497 -27.90 -7.15 -9.69
CA ILE A 497 -26.78 -7.93 -9.14
C ILE A 497 -27.35 -8.96 -8.18
N LYS A 498 -27.06 -10.25 -8.43
CA LYS A 498 -27.43 -11.34 -7.52
C LYS A 498 -26.83 -11.07 -6.13
N GLY A 499 -27.61 -11.30 -5.09
CA GLY A 499 -27.14 -11.22 -3.70
C GLY A 499 -26.87 -9.82 -3.17
N SER A 500 -27.19 -8.77 -3.94
CA SER A 500 -27.19 -7.38 -3.47
C SER A 500 -28.59 -6.81 -3.60
N TYR A 501 -29.07 -6.15 -2.57
CA TYR A 501 -30.44 -5.68 -2.42
C TYR A 501 -30.44 -4.23 -1.97
N SER A 502 -31.35 -3.41 -2.53
CA SER A 502 -31.47 -2.01 -2.13
C SER A 502 -32.85 -1.43 -2.39
N ALA A 503 -33.31 -0.55 -1.51
CA ALA A 503 -34.47 0.28 -1.74
C ALA A 503 -34.24 1.71 -1.21
N THR A 504 -34.67 2.70 -1.98
CA THR A 504 -34.88 4.07 -1.46
C THR A 504 -36.15 4.08 -0.63
N LEU A 505 -36.09 4.67 0.56
CA LEU A 505 -37.25 4.76 1.45
C LEU A 505 -37.89 6.15 1.36
N PRO A 506 -39.19 6.28 1.71
CA PRO A 506 -39.86 7.57 1.77
C PRO A 506 -39.19 8.54 2.75
N ASP A 507 -39.35 9.84 2.52
CA ASP A 507 -38.88 10.87 3.44
C ASP A 507 -39.46 10.66 4.85
N GLY A 508 -38.59 10.70 5.86
CA GLY A 508 -38.99 10.48 7.25
C GLY A 508 -39.23 9.02 7.63
N ALA A 509 -38.88 8.05 6.77
CA ALA A 509 -38.99 6.62 7.07
C ALA A 509 -38.24 6.18 8.33
N ILE A 510 -37.22 6.94 8.75
CA ILE A 510 -36.58 6.80 10.05
C ILE A 510 -36.93 8.04 10.89
N PRO A 511 -37.89 7.93 11.84
CA PRO A 511 -38.27 9.05 12.70
C PRO A 511 -37.13 9.48 13.64
N PRO A 512 -37.07 10.75 14.05
CA PRO A 512 -36.10 11.22 15.06
C PRO A 512 -36.19 10.47 16.40
N THR A 513 -37.36 9.95 16.73
CA THR A 513 -37.61 9.12 17.92
C THR A 513 -37.16 7.66 17.75
N GLY A 514 -36.53 7.32 16.62
CA GLY A 514 -36.12 5.96 16.33
C GLY A 514 -37.29 5.00 16.09
N GLY A 515 -37.09 3.74 16.48
CA GLY A 515 -38.07 2.67 16.33
C GLY A 515 -37.48 1.36 15.83
N THR A 516 -38.33 0.33 15.74
CA THR A 516 -37.93 -1.02 15.34
C THR A 516 -38.16 -1.26 13.85
N PHE A 517 -37.12 -1.70 13.17
CA PHE A 517 -37.13 -2.09 11.76
C PHE A 517 -36.94 -3.60 11.66
N THR A 518 -37.83 -4.27 10.93
CA THR A 518 -37.83 -5.72 10.78
C THR A 518 -37.63 -6.09 9.32
N PHE A 519 -36.62 -6.91 9.06
CA PHE A 519 -36.37 -7.51 7.77
C PHE A 519 -36.88 -8.95 7.78
N THR A 520 -37.58 -9.35 6.73
CA THR A 520 -37.98 -10.74 6.49
C THR A 520 -37.61 -11.16 5.08
N GLY A 521 -37.15 -12.39 4.92
CA GLY A 521 -36.90 -13.01 3.62
C GLY A 521 -37.48 -14.41 3.62
N ASN A 522 -38.19 -14.78 2.55
CA ASN A 522 -38.74 -16.14 2.42
C ASN A 522 -37.67 -17.17 2.00
N GLY A 523 -36.46 -16.70 1.68
CA GLY A 523 -35.35 -17.51 1.18
C GLY A 523 -35.29 -17.53 -0.35
N GLY A 524 -34.07 -17.73 -0.87
CA GLY A 524 -33.76 -17.95 -2.27
C GLY A 524 -33.05 -19.28 -2.49
N ASN A 525 -32.33 -19.40 -3.60
CA ASN A 525 -31.62 -20.64 -3.92
C ASN A 525 -30.43 -20.94 -2.98
N ASP A 526 -29.84 -19.91 -2.38
CA ASP A 526 -28.61 -20.05 -1.61
C ASP A 526 -28.79 -19.80 -0.11
N VAL A 527 -29.67 -18.87 0.26
CA VAL A 527 -29.96 -18.47 1.65
C VAL A 527 -31.41 -18.77 1.95
N GLY A 528 -31.66 -19.49 3.05
CA GLY A 528 -33.03 -19.84 3.45
C GLY A 528 -33.77 -18.71 4.15
N LYS A 529 -34.99 -19.02 4.60
CA LYS A 529 -35.87 -18.08 5.28
C LYS A 529 -35.20 -17.43 6.48
N PHE A 530 -35.41 -16.13 6.65
CA PHE A 530 -34.88 -15.37 7.78
C PHE A 530 -35.83 -14.28 8.25
N SER A 531 -35.67 -13.88 9.51
CA SER A 531 -36.29 -12.70 10.09
C SER A 531 -35.38 -12.12 11.15
N GLY A 532 -35.17 -10.80 11.11
CA GLY A 532 -34.41 -10.10 12.14
C GLY A 532 -34.87 -8.67 12.27
N ALA A 533 -34.70 -8.13 13.48
CA ALA A 533 -35.06 -6.77 13.80
C ALA A 533 -33.90 -6.01 14.43
N VAL A 534 -33.87 -4.71 14.16
CA VAL A 534 -32.98 -3.73 14.79
C VAL A 534 -33.82 -2.60 15.35
N THR A 535 -33.43 -2.09 16.52
CA THR A 535 -34.13 -0.96 17.15
C THR A 535 -33.16 0.21 17.29
N LEU A 536 -33.57 1.35 16.75
CA LEU A 536 -32.91 2.64 16.98
C LEU A 536 -33.55 3.31 18.21
N SER A 537 -32.74 3.86 19.11
CA SER A 537 -33.22 4.52 20.32
C SER A 537 -33.83 5.90 20.06
N ASP A 538 -34.60 6.38 21.04
CA ASP A 538 -35.13 7.74 21.11
C ASP A 538 -34.24 8.61 22.04
N PRO A 539 -33.64 9.71 21.56
CA PRO A 539 -33.57 10.14 20.17
C PRO A 539 -32.46 9.41 19.39
N ILE A 540 -32.59 9.36 18.06
CA ILE A 540 -31.50 8.90 17.18
C ILE A 540 -30.29 9.82 17.25
N LEU A 541 -29.12 9.35 16.78
CA LEU A 541 -27.90 10.16 16.75
C LEU A 541 -28.16 11.48 16.02
N THR A 542 -27.69 12.58 16.60
CA THR A 542 -27.67 13.91 15.97
C THR A 542 -26.29 14.54 16.14
N TRP A 543 -25.61 14.86 15.04
CA TRP A 543 -24.35 15.63 15.07
C TRP A 543 -24.64 17.11 15.34
N THR A 544 -24.28 17.60 16.53
CA THR A 544 -24.69 18.93 17.02
C THR A 544 -23.77 20.08 16.62
N ASN A 545 -22.55 19.80 16.18
CA ASN A 545 -21.56 20.81 15.77
C ASN A 545 -20.97 20.57 14.36
N SER A 546 -21.76 20.05 13.44
CA SER A 546 -21.30 19.63 12.10
C SER A 546 -20.63 20.72 11.27
N SER A 547 -21.00 22.00 11.47
CA SER A 547 -20.35 23.13 10.80
C SER A 547 -18.86 23.26 11.15
N ALA A 548 -18.41 22.77 12.31
CA ALA A 548 -17.01 22.78 12.70
C ALA A 548 -16.13 21.87 11.81
N ALA A 549 -16.74 20.91 11.12
CA ALA A 549 -16.05 20.02 10.19
C ALA A 549 -16.00 20.57 8.75
N ALA A 550 -16.61 21.72 8.44
CA ALA A 550 -16.53 22.29 7.09
C ALA A 550 -15.09 22.72 6.72
N THR A 551 -14.33 23.21 7.70
CA THR A 551 -12.91 23.53 7.55
C THR A 551 -12.15 23.08 8.79
N VAL A 552 -11.19 22.17 8.58
CA VAL A 552 -10.42 21.53 9.64
C VAL A 552 -8.96 21.97 9.52
N THR A 553 -8.48 22.73 10.51
CA THR A 553 -7.05 23.00 10.67
C THR A 553 -6.39 21.81 11.35
N LYS A 554 -5.57 21.06 10.61
CA LYS A 554 -5.06 19.74 11.04
C LYS A 554 -4.25 19.81 12.35
N SER A 555 -3.55 20.91 12.61
CA SER A 555 -2.78 21.12 13.84
C SER A 555 -3.64 21.28 15.10
N SER A 556 -4.92 21.63 14.97
CA SER A 556 -5.81 21.94 16.10
C SER A 556 -6.62 20.75 16.61
N GLY A 557 -6.64 19.63 15.87
CA GLY A 557 -7.60 18.56 16.11
C GLY A 557 -9.01 18.93 15.63
N LEU A 558 -9.93 17.96 15.67
CA LEU A 558 -11.35 18.19 15.36
C LEU A 558 -12.21 17.64 16.50
N THR A 559 -12.86 18.53 17.25
CA THR A 559 -13.86 18.12 18.24
C THR A 559 -15.21 17.93 17.57
N VAL A 560 -15.78 16.75 17.72
CA VAL A 560 -17.12 16.36 17.28
C VAL A 560 -17.99 16.19 18.52
N THR A 561 -19.22 16.71 18.51
CA THR A 561 -20.22 16.54 19.56
C THR A 561 -21.51 16.00 19.00
N TRP A 562 -22.20 15.14 19.74
CA TRP A 562 -23.48 14.57 19.35
C TRP A 562 -24.42 14.42 20.54
N THR A 563 -25.70 14.21 20.22
CA THR A 563 -26.75 13.80 21.18
C THR A 563 -27.49 12.61 20.62
N GLY A 564 -28.15 11.83 21.49
CA GLY A 564 -28.88 10.63 21.08
C GLY A 564 -27.95 9.52 20.56
N GLY A 565 -28.55 8.56 19.86
CA GLY A 565 -27.90 7.32 19.44
C GLY A 565 -28.27 6.16 20.35
N THR A 566 -28.01 4.94 19.89
CA THR A 566 -28.40 3.74 20.64
C THR A 566 -27.42 3.49 21.80
N PRO A 567 -27.86 3.44 23.08
CA PRO A 567 -26.98 3.13 24.20
C PRO A 567 -26.29 1.77 24.07
N GLY A 568 -25.07 1.66 24.57
CA GLY A 568 -24.21 0.48 24.47
C GLY A 568 -23.59 0.26 23.09
N SER A 569 -23.79 1.19 22.15
CA SER A 569 -23.18 1.15 20.82
C SER A 569 -22.11 2.23 20.65
N TYR A 570 -21.61 2.38 19.42
CA TYR A 570 -20.46 3.23 19.12
C TYR A 570 -20.78 4.33 18.11
N VAL A 571 -20.11 5.46 18.26
CA VAL A 571 -20.02 6.50 17.23
C VAL A 571 -18.71 6.33 16.49
N GLU A 572 -18.80 6.20 15.17
CA GLU A 572 -17.67 6.20 14.27
C GLU A 572 -17.52 7.58 13.64
N ILE A 573 -16.33 8.18 13.79
CA ILE A 573 -15.92 9.41 13.13
C ILE A 573 -14.92 9.05 12.05
N ASN A 574 -15.31 9.23 10.80
CA ASN A 574 -14.49 8.95 9.64
C ASN A 574 -14.07 10.25 8.96
N GLY A 575 -12.90 10.26 8.33
CA GLY A 575 -12.52 11.35 7.43
C GLY A 575 -11.66 10.88 6.28
N GLU A 576 -11.76 11.58 5.17
CA GLU A 576 -11.10 11.25 3.90
C GLU A 576 -10.57 12.53 3.25
N ALA A 577 -9.31 12.52 2.83
CA ALA A 577 -8.65 13.64 2.19
C ALA A 577 -7.75 13.18 1.03
N GLY A 578 -7.77 13.92 -0.07
CA GLY A 578 -6.92 13.69 -1.25
C GLY A 578 -7.63 12.89 -2.37
N PRO A 579 -7.15 13.00 -3.62
CA PRO A 579 -7.78 12.32 -4.77
C PRO A 579 -7.25 10.90 -4.99
N GLY A 580 -8.15 9.97 -5.33
CA GLY A 580 -7.82 8.66 -5.90
C GLY A 580 -6.81 7.86 -5.08
N ALA A 581 -5.75 7.37 -5.74
CA ALA A 581 -4.71 6.56 -5.10
C ALA A 581 -3.86 7.30 -4.04
N ASN A 582 -4.00 8.62 -3.93
CA ASN A 582 -3.36 9.44 -2.89
C ASN A 582 -4.34 9.87 -1.78
N SER A 583 -5.55 9.28 -1.74
CA SER A 583 -6.47 9.54 -0.63
C SER A 583 -5.96 8.87 0.63
N GLN A 584 -5.92 9.61 1.74
CA GLN A 584 -5.73 9.06 3.07
C GLN A 584 -7.03 9.19 3.84
N SER A 585 -7.36 8.19 4.64
CA SER A 585 -8.53 8.24 5.52
C SER A 585 -8.19 7.85 6.95
N TYR A 586 -9.08 8.21 7.87
CA TYR A 586 -9.02 7.81 9.26
C TYR A 586 -10.39 7.33 9.75
N THR A 587 -10.36 6.50 10.78
CA THR A 587 -11.54 6.12 11.57
C THR A 587 -11.21 6.27 13.04
N CYS A 588 -12.08 6.96 13.76
CA CYS A 588 -12.06 7.08 15.22
C CYS A 588 -13.35 6.53 15.80
N ILE A 589 -13.28 6.00 17.02
CA ILE A 589 -14.42 5.33 17.64
C ILE A 589 -14.58 5.81 19.06
N ALA A 590 -15.82 6.15 19.41
CA ALA A 590 -16.21 6.59 20.75
C ALA A 590 -17.44 5.82 21.21
N HIS A 591 -17.67 5.74 22.52
CA HIS A 591 -18.93 5.25 23.05
C HIS A 591 -20.03 6.28 22.77
N VAL A 592 -21.25 5.84 22.46
CA VAL A 592 -22.38 6.77 22.24
C VAL A 592 -22.59 7.68 23.45
N GLU A 593 -22.37 7.17 24.64
CA GLU A 593 -22.52 7.86 25.92
C GLU A 593 -21.50 8.99 26.12
N ASP A 594 -20.37 9.00 25.40
CA ASP A 594 -19.34 10.03 25.53
C ASP A 594 -19.88 11.40 25.10
N GLY A 595 -20.84 11.44 24.16
CA GLY A 595 -21.46 12.66 23.61
C GLY A 595 -20.49 13.59 22.86
N LYS A 596 -19.19 13.28 22.87
CA LYS A 596 -18.14 14.04 22.20
C LYS A 596 -16.91 13.16 21.96
N PHE A 597 -16.16 13.51 20.92
CA PHE A 597 -14.84 12.93 20.66
C PHE A 597 -13.95 13.97 19.99
N THR A 598 -12.65 13.99 20.30
CA THR A 598 -11.69 14.85 19.61
C THR A 598 -10.78 13.99 18.74
N VAL A 599 -10.91 14.12 17.42
CA VAL A 599 -9.94 13.55 16.48
C VAL A 599 -8.60 14.23 16.74
N PRO A 600 -7.57 13.49 17.18
CA PRO A 600 -6.30 14.08 17.54
C PRO A 600 -5.62 14.75 16.35
N SER A 601 -4.89 15.85 16.59
CA SER A 601 -4.16 16.56 15.54
C SER A 601 -3.11 15.68 14.85
N TYR A 602 -2.54 14.68 15.53
CA TYR A 602 -1.60 13.75 14.90
C TYR A 602 -2.29 12.84 13.87
N ILE A 603 -3.55 12.46 14.07
CA ILE A 603 -4.31 11.72 13.05
C ILE A 603 -4.56 12.61 11.83
N LEU A 604 -5.01 13.84 12.09
CA LEU A 604 -5.30 14.79 11.02
C LEU A 604 -4.05 15.20 10.24
N GLN A 605 -2.89 15.33 10.89
CA GLN A 605 -1.63 15.70 10.23
C GLN A 605 -1.13 14.66 9.22
N ALA A 606 -1.54 13.39 9.35
CA ALA A 606 -1.24 12.36 8.35
C ALA A 606 -2.07 12.49 7.06
N LEU A 607 -3.16 13.27 7.09
CA LEU A 607 -3.97 13.54 5.90
C LEU A 607 -3.29 14.58 5.00
N PRO A 608 -3.36 14.43 3.66
CA PRO A 608 -3.00 15.52 2.75
C PRO A 608 -3.96 16.72 2.91
N ASP A 609 -3.53 17.89 2.46
CA ASP A 609 -4.44 19.04 2.33
C ASP A 609 -5.46 18.75 1.22
N ALA A 610 -6.72 19.12 1.43
CA ALA A 610 -7.80 18.82 0.50
C ALA A 610 -8.92 19.86 0.60
N THR A 611 -9.48 20.26 -0.55
CA THR A 611 -10.60 21.22 -0.65
C THR A 611 -11.97 20.57 -0.94
N ASN A 612 -12.00 19.23 -1.01
CA ASN A 612 -13.20 18.42 -1.22
C ASN A 612 -13.05 17.07 -0.50
N GLY A 613 -12.52 17.10 0.73
CA GLY A 613 -12.50 15.93 1.59
C GLY A 613 -13.90 15.66 2.18
N ALA A 614 -13.97 14.68 3.06
CA ALA A 614 -15.18 14.40 3.82
C ALA A 614 -14.86 14.17 5.30
N THR A 615 -15.78 14.56 6.16
CA THR A 615 -15.86 14.11 7.55
C THR A 615 -17.25 13.52 7.76
N GLU A 616 -17.31 12.34 8.34
CA GLU A 616 -18.55 11.65 8.65
C GLU A 616 -18.61 11.29 10.13
N VAL A 617 -19.79 11.45 10.72
CA VAL A 617 -20.11 11.00 12.08
C VAL A 617 -21.31 10.09 11.97
N SER A 618 -21.16 8.85 12.44
CA SER A 618 -22.22 7.85 12.32
C SER A 618 -22.37 6.99 13.56
N ASN A 619 -23.59 6.52 13.82
CA ASN A 619 -23.89 5.50 14.81
C ASN A 619 -24.47 4.29 14.08
N GLN A 620 -23.82 3.13 14.25
CA GLN A 620 -24.23 1.88 13.66
C GLN A 620 -24.59 0.87 14.74
N VAL A 621 -25.71 0.19 14.56
CA VAL A 621 -26.22 -0.84 15.47
C VAL A 621 -26.39 -2.12 14.68
N TRP A 622 -25.85 -3.22 15.19
CA TRP A 622 -25.89 -4.52 14.54
C TRP A 622 -26.35 -5.60 15.52
N ASN A 623 -27.33 -6.40 15.10
CA ASN A 623 -27.78 -7.59 15.79
C ASN A 623 -27.48 -8.83 14.94
N LEU A 624 -27.28 -9.97 15.60
CA LEU A 624 -27.18 -11.25 14.90
C LEU A 624 -28.52 -11.60 14.22
N LEU A 625 -28.41 -12.10 13.00
CA LEU A 625 -29.51 -12.65 12.22
C LEU A 625 -29.18 -14.10 11.90
N SER A 626 -30.17 -14.99 12.05
CA SER A 626 -30.04 -16.38 11.66
C SER A 626 -30.77 -16.64 10.35
N ALA A 627 -30.09 -17.32 9.42
CA ALA A 627 -30.68 -17.82 8.18
C ALA A 627 -29.95 -19.12 7.81
N SER A 628 -30.68 -20.14 7.35
CA SER A 628 -30.02 -21.38 6.91
C SER A 628 -29.21 -21.12 5.64
N GLY A 629 -28.05 -21.75 5.49
CA GLY A 629 -27.19 -21.56 4.31
C GLY A 629 -26.24 -20.36 4.41
N VAL A 630 -26.23 -19.63 5.52
CA VAL A 630 -25.18 -18.66 5.87
C VAL A 630 -24.59 -19.00 7.23
N ASP A 631 -23.29 -18.81 7.37
CA ASP A 631 -22.54 -19.08 8.59
C ASP A 631 -22.74 -17.95 9.61
N PHE A 632 -22.86 -16.72 9.13
CA PHE A 632 -23.26 -15.57 9.93
C PHE A 632 -24.06 -14.59 9.10
N ALA A 633 -25.10 -14.02 9.72
CA ALA A 633 -25.77 -12.87 9.17
C ALA A 633 -26.05 -11.83 10.25
N SER A 634 -26.36 -10.60 9.82
CA SER A 634 -26.79 -9.55 10.73
C SER A 634 -27.92 -8.70 10.18
N VAL A 635 -28.61 -8.06 11.10
CA VAL A 635 -29.56 -6.99 10.83
C VAL A 635 -29.06 -5.73 11.53
N GLY A 636 -29.05 -4.60 10.82
CA GLY A 636 -28.50 -3.37 11.37
C GLY A 636 -29.21 -2.10 10.98
N ALA A 637 -28.84 -1.02 11.66
CA ALA A 637 -29.29 0.32 11.36
C ALA A 637 -28.11 1.29 11.42
N GLY A 638 -28.06 2.26 10.52
CA GLY A 638 -27.02 3.28 10.48
C GLY A 638 -27.60 4.69 10.39
N ILE A 639 -27.18 5.58 11.28
CA ILE A 639 -27.45 7.01 11.18
C ILE A 639 -26.13 7.71 10.89
N GLY A 640 -26.01 8.34 9.72
CA GLY A 640 -24.78 8.99 9.27
C GLY A 640 -25.00 10.45 8.90
N TYR A 641 -24.04 11.28 9.29
CA TYR A 641 -23.95 12.69 8.90
C TYR A 641 -22.61 12.93 8.23
N THR A 642 -22.62 13.50 7.03
CA THR A 642 -21.40 13.77 6.26
C THR A 642 -21.31 15.25 5.92
N VAL A 643 -20.11 15.83 6.07
CA VAL A 643 -19.81 17.21 5.70
C VAL A 643 -18.64 17.20 4.72
N THR A 644 -18.81 17.86 3.57
CA THR A 644 -17.66 18.15 2.70
C THR A 644 -16.67 19.04 3.46
N THR A 645 -15.45 18.55 3.61
CA THR A 645 -14.45 19.11 4.53
C THR A 645 -13.23 19.65 3.78
N ASN A 646 -12.83 20.88 4.13
CA ASN A 646 -11.54 21.43 3.75
C ASN A 646 -10.49 21.11 4.82
N TYR A 647 -9.56 20.20 4.53
CA TYR A 647 -8.43 19.90 5.42
C TYR A 647 -7.25 20.81 5.08
N THR A 648 -6.76 21.56 6.06
CA THR A 648 -5.73 22.58 5.86
C THR A 648 -4.59 22.49 6.87
N SER A 649 -3.36 22.66 6.40
CA SER A 649 -2.14 22.68 7.22
C SER A 649 -1.91 24.00 7.97
N SER A 650 -2.58 25.09 7.59
CA SER A 650 -2.54 26.39 8.26
C SER A 650 -3.95 26.91 8.55
N ALA A 651 -4.12 27.68 9.63
CA ALA A 651 -5.35 28.44 9.82
C ALA A 651 -5.42 29.47 8.67
N SER A 652 -6.35 29.27 7.74
CA SER A 652 -6.68 30.29 6.74
C SER A 652 -7.00 31.59 7.48
N ARG A 653 -6.15 32.61 7.32
CA ARG A 653 -6.38 33.95 7.86
C ARG A 653 -7.52 34.62 7.13
#